data_AF-A0AAD7UHZ6-F1
#
_entry.id   AF-A0AAD7UHZ6-F1
#
_cell.length_a   1.000
_cell.length_b   1.000
_cell.length_c   1.000
_cell.angle_alpha   90.00
_cell.angle_beta   90.00
_cell.angle_gamma   90.00
#
_symmetry.space_group_name_H-M   'P 1'
#
loop_
_entity.id
_entity.type
_entity.pdbx_description
1 polymer ?
#
loop_
_entity_poly.entity_id
_entity_poly.type
_entity_poly.pdbx_seq_one_letter_code
_entity_poly.pdbx_strand_id
1 'polypeptide(L)'
;MEVRPVAAEINAVEILNCSVPALLASPAQQECIRGLLREHGFLLMRGVASLSPGEEEALMKLFPYDDVAAVRDVSGPYHAPGTGIIETVRNGVTVGAARWKIPAHPVIQLQGNGAVKSHYGVEDGWLASRWETREWHTDGCHDVPASTWPPVATSMYCFATPSEAGETLFASGRRILDALSEDLRDVALRLDAVYDLALRPMEKDGCRAARSSGVVPGELTNQFPIVILDQKRRPSLYVAPAFTRYLVDAETGERWTPEASQAFLGRVLRAGMKSIYAHFWNPNDFVVWDNRQMVHSATPSDLYEGQARLFHRVRMSSRVPIVAARRRDEGGDLSLYYEWFWALEQLLARGSILLGGSASLASTTGGGALVLLPLLLLPRKKNNGLPLRVSHALNLVVRARKLPAVWDYEFWAGLTDLSVLADALPALRAQWIFLYYATAFYKLTTSFLSTSTSCAPIFVLSLLDSVAPRRGPCCSSYVLRWLNRLSAPATIVVELAIPTLLWLRPPAGVILAAAFHQLIALAPPPNNAGGFSVAVAVRLTLFLKPREKVVSKTGALFALVFVTLATELAHRRGGDWPLAVATLMNVLLVLAALSQQQQQQQQQPCTRKRRFWNIKNGTLLALAFAYVALPILGLQDMGAPTMFANLRVYGGSNHVIAPTSLLVRPKLLRLEVSTSRTINEIHPNEVAHSKRLTAWLRTSGHSGRQFAPYVARAVGITFSPNRTSLATPLLLPDLELRRLLAEANANGETDYLIQYTKLPSGDRVFFDAATNTCVLSSPPPPPSSSSSSSSECAPDEPPLNPGLPWWQRKTLLFFSFPVDADARELGCVS
;
A
#
# COMPACT_ATOMS: atom_id res chain seq x y z
N MET A 1 48.16 -14.67 3.25
CA MET A 1 47.14 -14.20 4.22
C MET A 1 46.24 -15.37 4.55
N GLU A 2 46.29 -15.82 5.79
CA GLU A 2 45.44 -16.88 6.33
C GLU A 2 44.45 -16.27 7.33
N VAL A 3 43.23 -16.80 7.40
CA VAL A 3 42.16 -16.25 8.25
C VAL A 3 41.69 -17.34 9.20
N ARG A 4 41.76 -17.06 10.50
CA ARG A 4 41.38 -18.00 11.56
C ARG A 4 40.29 -17.41 12.45
N PRO A 5 39.20 -18.13 12.75
CA PRO A 5 38.24 -17.69 13.77
C PRO A 5 38.91 -17.56 15.15
N VAL A 6 38.64 -16.47 15.87
CA VAL A 6 39.19 -16.23 17.22
C VAL A 6 38.11 -16.27 18.29
N ALA A 7 36.94 -15.73 17.97
CA ALA A 7 35.83 -15.63 18.91
C ALA A 7 34.53 -15.85 18.15
N ALA A 8 33.97 -17.06 18.31
CA ALA A 8 32.72 -17.42 17.66
C ALA A 8 31.59 -16.50 18.14
N GLU A 9 31.58 -16.13 19.42
CA GLU A 9 30.63 -15.23 20.10
C GLU A 9 30.37 -13.91 19.35
N ILE A 10 31.40 -13.34 18.72
CA ILE A 10 31.29 -12.06 18.01
C ILE A 10 31.59 -12.16 16.51
N ASN A 11 31.75 -13.39 16.00
CA ASN A 11 32.17 -13.65 14.61
C ASN A 11 33.54 -13.03 14.26
N ALA A 12 34.46 -12.97 15.23
CA ALA A 12 35.79 -12.39 15.04
C ALA A 12 36.76 -13.34 14.35
N VAL A 13 37.64 -12.76 13.53
CA VAL A 13 38.73 -13.48 12.88
C VAL A 13 40.08 -12.80 13.09
N GLU A 14 41.13 -13.60 13.12
CA GLU A 14 42.52 -13.17 13.11
C GLU A 14 43.12 -13.41 11.74
N ILE A 15 43.93 -12.46 11.31
CA ILE A 15 44.65 -12.48 10.05
C ILE A 15 46.09 -12.86 10.36
N LEU A 16 46.51 -14.00 9.85
CA LEU A 16 47.84 -14.56 10.00
C LEU A 16 48.65 -14.39 8.71
N ASN A 17 49.98 -14.41 8.84
CA ASN A 17 50.92 -14.39 7.72
C ASN A 17 50.63 -13.23 6.74
N CYS A 18 50.44 -12.04 7.32
CA CYS A 18 50.11 -10.81 6.60
C CYS A 18 50.96 -9.66 7.13
N SER A 19 51.78 -9.09 6.25
CA SER A 19 52.51 -7.85 6.50
C SER A 19 51.67 -6.68 5.99
N VAL A 20 51.51 -5.62 6.79
CA VAL A 20 50.73 -4.43 6.39
C VAL A 20 51.27 -3.79 5.11
N PRO A 21 52.59 -3.55 4.93
CA PRO A 21 53.09 -3.03 3.66
C PRO A 21 52.79 -3.95 2.47
N ALA A 22 52.86 -5.27 2.62
CA ALA A 22 52.50 -6.21 1.57
C ALA A 22 50.99 -6.17 1.25
N LEU A 23 50.14 -6.03 2.27
CA LEU A 23 48.70 -5.85 2.12
C LEU A 23 48.37 -4.55 1.38
N LEU A 24 49.00 -3.44 1.76
CA LEU A 24 48.82 -2.14 1.13
C LEU A 24 49.30 -2.14 -0.32
N ALA A 25 50.33 -2.91 -0.66
CA ALA A 25 50.82 -3.04 -2.03
C ALA A 25 49.95 -3.95 -2.94
N SER A 26 49.03 -4.76 -2.38
CA SER A 26 48.27 -5.76 -3.13
C SER A 26 46.77 -5.46 -3.18
N PRO A 27 46.22 -5.02 -4.33
CA PRO A 27 44.78 -4.76 -4.48
C PRO A 27 43.88 -5.95 -4.11
N ALA A 28 44.34 -7.18 -4.39
CA ALA A 28 43.63 -8.40 -4.02
C ALA A 28 43.53 -8.59 -2.50
N GLN A 29 44.62 -8.30 -1.76
CA GLN A 29 44.62 -8.37 -0.30
C GLN A 29 43.80 -7.23 0.32
N GLN A 30 43.85 -6.02 -0.27
CA GLN A 30 43.00 -4.92 0.13
C GLN A 30 41.50 -5.25 -0.02
N GLU A 31 41.08 -5.85 -1.14
CA GLU A 31 39.67 -6.24 -1.30
C GLU A 31 39.29 -7.37 -0.34
N CYS A 32 40.22 -8.30 -0.10
CA CYS A 32 40.01 -9.38 0.86
C CYS A 32 39.76 -8.83 2.28
N ILE A 33 40.59 -7.91 2.77
CA ILE A 33 40.41 -7.35 4.12
C ILE A 33 39.12 -6.51 4.25
N ARG A 34 38.73 -5.78 3.19
CA ARG A 34 37.41 -5.10 3.14
C ARG A 34 36.26 -6.12 3.21
N GLY A 35 36.37 -7.22 2.48
CA GLY A 35 35.41 -8.33 2.51
C GLY A 35 35.30 -8.96 3.90
N LEU A 36 36.44 -9.21 4.54
CA LEU A 36 36.50 -9.79 5.88
C LEU A 36 35.86 -8.89 6.93
N LEU A 37 36.17 -7.58 6.96
CA LEU A 37 35.54 -6.68 7.92
C LEU A 37 34.02 -6.60 7.70
N ARG A 38 33.56 -6.55 6.43
CA ARG A 38 32.12 -6.58 6.11
C ARG A 38 31.42 -7.85 6.56
N GLU A 39 32.10 -8.99 6.57
CA GLU A 39 31.52 -10.27 6.97
C GLU A 39 31.56 -10.50 8.49
N HIS A 40 32.75 -10.33 9.05
CA HIS A 40 33.09 -10.69 10.42
C HIS A 40 32.87 -9.54 11.40
N GLY A 41 33.02 -8.29 10.96
CA GLY A 41 32.86 -7.10 11.80
C GLY A 41 34.00 -6.86 12.79
N PHE A 42 34.93 -7.80 12.95
CA PHE A 42 36.10 -7.69 13.82
C PHE A 42 37.27 -8.45 13.22
N LEU A 43 38.40 -7.77 13.07
CA LEU A 43 39.66 -8.32 12.57
C LEU A 43 40.78 -8.06 13.58
N LEU A 44 41.57 -9.09 13.84
CA LEU A 44 42.76 -9.03 14.69
C LEU A 44 44.01 -9.36 13.87
N MET A 45 45.08 -8.61 14.08
CA MET A 45 46.44 -8.94 13.65
C MET A 45 47.34 -8.89 14.87
N ARG A 46 47.99 -10.01 15.20
CA ARG A 46 48.90 -10.08 16.35
C ARG A 46 50.33 -9.79 15.96
N GLY A 47 51.06 -9.13 16.85
CA GLY A 47 52.50 -8.93 16.69
C GLY A 47 52.87 -8.21 15.38
N VAL A 48 52.06 -7.24 14.96
CA VAL A 48 52.34 -6.45 13.76
C VAL A 48 53.61 -5.65 14.00
N ALA A 49 54.73 -6.07 13.40
CA ALA A 49 56.01 -5.39 13.49
C ALA A 49 55.82 -3.87 13.29
N SER A 50 56.54 -3.06 14.08
CA SER A 50 56.33 -1.60 14.27
C SER A 50 55.58 -0.93 13.13
N LEU A 51 54.26 -0.83 13.27
CA LEU A 51 53.38 -0.23 12.27
C LEU A 51 53.66 1.26 12.23
N SER A 52 54.14 1.78 11.10
CA SER A 52 54.35 3.22 10.98
C SER A 52 53.00 3.95 10.95
N PRO A 53 52.92 5.19 11.47
CA PRO A 53 51.69 6.00 11.40
C PRO A 53 51.12 6.13 9.98
N GLY A 54 51.99 6.23 8.96
CA GLY A 54 51.55 6.29 7.56
C GLY A 54 50.93 4.99 7.06
N GLU A 55 51.45 3.84 7.47
CA GLU A 55 50.85 2.54 7.14
C GLU A 55 49.54 2.32 7.88
N GLU A 56 49.43 2.75 9.15
CA GLU A 56 48.19 2.68 9.92
C GLU A 56 47.07 3.52 9.27
N GLU A 57 47.37 4.77 8.92
CA GLU A 57 46.43 5.64 8.22
C GLU A 57 46.02 5.05 6.86
N ALA A 58 46.98 4.56 6.08
CA ALA A 58 46.72 3.95 4.78
C ALA A 58 45.85 2.69 4.89
N LEU A 59 46.11 1.86 5.91
CA LEU A 59 45.31 0.66 6.20
C LEU A 59 43.87 1.04 6.55
N MET A 60 43.67 2.06 7.37
CA MET A 60 42.34 2.50 7.76
C MET A 60 41.56 3.16 6.62
N LYS A 61 42.24 3.82 5.68
CA LYS A 61 41.63 4.37 4.45
C LYS A 61 41.18 3.29 3.46
N LEU A 62 41.46 2.00 3.70
CA LEU A 62 40.85 0.92 2.93
C LEU A 62 39.35 0.75 3.26
N PHE A 63 38.90 1.18 4.44
CA PHE A 63 37.50 1.11 4.87
C PHE A 63 36.75 2.42 4.59
N PRO A 64 35.41 2.44 4.53
CA PRO A 64 34.68 3.63 4.09
C PRO A 64 34.88 4.87 4.97
N TYR A 65 35.38 5.96 4.38
CA TYR A 65 35.68 7.25 5.03
C TYR A 65 35.20 8.45 4.19
N ASP A 66 35.39 9.69 4.67
CA ASP A 66 35.04 10.94 3.97
C ASP A 66 36.17 11.97 3.98
N ASP A 67 36.66 12.35 2.79
CA ASP A 67 37.71 13.37 2.57
C ASP A 67 37.23 14.84 2.62
N VAL A 68 35.92 15.10 2.43
CA VAL A 68 35.42 16.45 2.11
C VAL A 68 35.22 17.33 3.35
N ALA A 69 35.28 16.74 4.55
CA ALA A 69 35.52 17.50 5.76
C ALA A 69 37.03 17.84 5.82
N ALA A 70 37.42 18.91 5.14
CA ALA A 70 38.74 19.53 5.34
C ALA A 70 39.05 19.54 6.84
N VAL A 71 40.25 19.10 7.21
CA VAL A 71 40.80 18.86 8.57
C VAL A 71 40.42 19.95 9.59
N ARG A 72 39.15 20.00 9.97
CA ARG A 72 38.67 20.41 11.28
C ARG A 72 38.49 19.09 11.99
N ASP A 73 39.47 18.72 12.78
CA ASP A 73 39.33 18.23 14.16
C ASP A 73 38.01 17.56 14.62
N VAL A 74 37.27 16.78 13.80
CA VAL A 74 35.97 16.19 14.24
C VAL A 74 35.90 14.67 14.22
N SER A 75 36.99 13.97 13.92
CA SER A 75 37.17 12.59 14.41
C SER A 75 38.19 12.44 15.55
N GLY A 76 38.63 13.60 16.05
CA GLY A 76 39.30 13.93 17.32
C GLY A 76 39.72 15.41 17.23
N PRO A 77 39.76 16.25 18.28
CA PRO A 77 39.48 16.05 19.70
C PRO A 77 38.11 16.59 20.16
N TYR A 78 37.59 16.06 21.27
CA TYR A 78 36.44 16.64 21.98
C TYR A 78 36.86 17.98 22.60
N HIS A 79 36.48 19.09 21.96
CA HIS A 79 36.57 20.41 22.56
C HIS A 79 35.36 20.62 23.49
N ALA A 80 35.49 20.25 24.76
CA ALA A 80 34.61 20.75 25.83
C ALA A 80 35.33 20.63 27.19
N PRO A 81 35.37 21.70 28.01
CA PRO A 81 35.71 21.57 29.43
C PRO A 81 34.73 20.56 30.06
N GLY A 82 35.23 19.53 30.75
CA GLY A 82 34.41 18.62 31.54
C GLY A 82 34.21 17.19 31.02
N THR A 83 34.91 16.74 29.96
CA THR A 83 34.85 15.33 29.52
C THR A 83 35.95 14.48 30.16
N GLY A 84 35.89 14.24 31.48
CA GLY A 84 36.43 13.06 32.19
C GLY A 84 37.89 12.57 32.00
N ILE A 85 38.69 13.10 31.06
CA ILE A 85 40.14 12.96 31.04
C ILE A 85 40.60 13.79 32.22
N ILE A 86 41.01 13.10 33.28
CA ILE A 86 41.36 13.73 34.54
C ILE A 86 42.50 14.69 34.28
N GLU A 87 42.15 15.96 34.43
CA GLU A 87 43.02 17.11 34.61
C GLU A 87 44.19 16.71 35.51
N THR A 88 45.43 16.82 35.05
CA THR A 88 46.50 17.05 36.01
C THR A 88 47.54 18.02 35.48
N VAL A 89 47.75 19.01 36.34
CA VAL A 89 48.65 20.14 36.25
C VAL A 89 50.10 19.65 36.33
N ARG A 90 50.95 20.12 35.40
CA ARG A 90 52.32 20.52 35.72
C ARG A 90 52.50 21.96 35.23
N ASN A 91 52.80 22.87 36.15
CA ASN A 91 53.02 24.31 35.89
C ASN A 91 51.82 25.11 35.35
N GLY A 92 50.58 24.68 35.59
CA GLY A 92 49.38 25.50 35.33
C GLY A 92 48.90 25.59 33.88
N VAL A 93 49.27 24.65 32.99
CA VAL A 93 48.86 24.67 31.57
C VAL A 93 47.99 23.47 31.21
N THR A 94 46.78 23.74 30.68
CA THR A 94 45.86 22.76 30.10
C THR A 94 46.39 22.23 28.76
N VAL A 95 46.40 20.91 28.56
CA VAL A 95 46.86 20.25 27.32
C VAL A 95 45.63 19.77 26.54
N GLY A 96 45.30 20.42 25.42
CA GLY A 96 44.16 20.05 24.58
C GLY A 96 44.36 18.72 23.85
N ALA A 97 43.29 17.99 23.56
CA ALA A 97 43.38 16.67 22.92
C ALA A 97 43.94 16.70 21.47
N ALA A 98 44.10 17.88 20.85
CA ALA A 98 44.88 18.05 19.62
C ALA A 98 46.37 17.73 19.82
N ARG A 99 46.91 17.90 21.03
CA ARG A 99 48.31 17.61 21.38
C ARG A 99 48.61 16.13 21.54
N TRP A 100 47.57 15.29 21.63
CA TRP A 100 47.68 13.83 21.76
C TRP A 100 47.37 13.11 20.44
N LYS A 101 47.46 13.81 19.31
CA LYS A 101 47.44 13.23 17.96
C LYS A 101 48.84 13.18 17.39
N ILE A 102 49.11 12.21 16.52
CA ILE A 102 50.38 12.16 15.79
C ILE A 102 50.43 13.34 14.81
N PRO A 103 51.39 14.30 14.92
CA PRO A 103 51.36 15.53 14.12
C PRO A 103 51.38 15.30 12.60
N ALA A 104 52.17 14.32 12.14
CA ALA A 104 52.25 13.96 10.72
C ALA A 104 51.02 13.21 10.21
N HIS A 105 50.24 12.59 11.12
CA HIS A 105 49.09 11.74 10.82
C HIS A 105 47.96 12.04 11.81
N PRO A 106 47.32 13.23 11.72
CA PRO A 106 46.42 13.75 12.76
C PRO A 106 45.09 12.99 12.90
N VAL A 107 44.85 11.99 12.04
CA VAL A 107 43.75 11.02 12.19
C VAL A 107 44.04 9.98 13.27
N ILE A 108 45.29 9.84 13.70
CA ILE A 108 45.74 8.90 14.73
C ILE A 108 45.79 9.63 16.08
N GLN A 109 44.92 9.20 16.99
CA GLN A 109 44.83 9.71 18.35
C GLN A 109 45.50 8.75 19.33
N LEU A 110 46.25 9.26 20.31
CA LEU A 110 46.71 8.48 21.46
C LEU A 110 45.60 8.36 22.51
N GLN A 111 45.35 7.15 23.00
CA GLN A 111 44.35 6.88 24.03
C GLN A 111 44.87 5.94 25.11
N GLY A 112 44.45 6.18 26.36
CA GLY A 112 44.73 5.32 27.51
C GLY A 112 45.33 6.04 28.72
N ASN A 113 46.09 5.33 29.55
CA ASN A 113 46.69 5.84 30.78
C ASN A 113 48.17 5.43 30.89
N GLY A 114 49.09 6.38 31.01
CA GLY A 114 50.52 6.11 31.12
C GLY A 114 51.42 7.22 30.57
N ALA A 115 52.74 7.07 30.78
CA ALA A 115 53.72 8.00 30.24
C ALA A 115 53.93 7.78 28.73
N VAL A 116 53.88 8.87 27.97
CA VAL A 116 54.21 8.90 26.53
C VAL A 116 55.52 9.67 26.39
N LYS A 117 56.51 9.06 25.73
CA LYS A 117 57.84 9.67 25.52
C LYS A 117 58.30 9.44 24.09
N SER A 118 58.73 10.52 23.42
CA SER A 118 59.35 10.50 22.09
C SER A 118 58.55 9.68 21.06
N HIS A 119 57.22 9.83 21.08
CA HIS A 119 56.31 8.97 20.33
C HIS A 119 55.78 9.65 19.06
N TYR A 120 56.44 9.43 17.92
CA TYR A 120 56.07 9.98 16.61
C TYR A 120 55.82 11.51 16.58
N GLY A 121 56.62 12.27 17.35
CA GLY A 121 56.52 13.73 17.41
C GLY A 121 55.45 14.26 18.36
N VAL A 122 54.76 13.39 19.11
CA VAL A 122 53.89 13.79 20.23
C VAL A 122 54.76 14.27 21.41
N GLU A 123 54.33 15.37 22.06
CA GLU A 123 55.03 15.93 23.22
C GLU A 123 55.09 14.92 24.39
N ASP A 124 56.24 14.88 25.06
CA ASP A 124 56.43 14.04 26.25
C ASP A 124 55.45 14.45 27.36
N GLY A 125 54.76 13.47 27.95
CA GLY A 125 53.81 13.74 29.00
C GLY A 125 53.13 12.50 29.56
N TRP A 126 52.06 12.72 30.33
CA TRP A 126 51.25 11.65 30.91
C TRP A 126 49.83 11.71 30.35
N LEU A 127 49.40 10.61 29.73
CA LEU A 127 48.02 10.43 29.28
C LEU A 127 47.19 9.88 30.45
N ALA A 128 46.05 10.50 30.76
CA ALA A 128 45.22 10.16 31.93
C ALA A 128 43.75 9.88 31.56
N SER A 129 43.51 9.07 30.53
CA SER A 129 42.15 8.58 30.24
C SER A 129 41.79 7.49 31.26
N ARG A 130 41.10 7.87 32.34
CA ARG A 130 40.63 6.96 33.40
C ARG A 130 39.12 6.79 33.32
N TRP A 131 38.65 5.56 33.53
CA TRP A 131 37.23 5.22 33.54
C TRP A 131 36.99 4.24 34.67
N GLU A 132 36.18 4.61 35.65
CA GLU A 132 35.90 3.77 36.84
C GLU A 132 34.80 2.73 36.59
N THR A 133 34.17 2.77 35.42
CA THR A 133 33.03 1.92 35.06
C THR A 133 33.17 1.41 33.64
N ARG A 134 32.51 0.29 33.35
CA ARG A 134 32.27 -0.10 31.95
C ARG A 134 31.39 0.94 31.26
N GLU A 135 31.53 1.04 29.95
CA GLU A 135 30.73 1.90 29.09
C GLU A 135 30.49 1.16 27.77
N TRP A 136 29.37 0.44 27.67
CA TRP A 136 29.04 -0.27 26.44
C TRP A 136 28.53 0.68 25.37
N HIS A 137 29.29 0.84 24.29
CA HIS A 137 28.96 1.83 23.27
C HIS A 137 29.39 1.42 21.86
N THR A 138 28.87 2.17 20.90
CA THR A 138 29.34 2.25 19.53
C THR A 138 29.94 3.63 19.28
N ASP A 139 31.13 3.65 18.69
CA ASP A 139 31.85 4.89 18.45
C ASP A 139 31.11 5.84 17.49
N GLY A 140 31.21 7.13 17.79
CA GLY A 140 30.96 8.19 16.83
C GLY A 140 29.50 8.65 16.67
N CYS A 141 28.57 8.01 17.38
CA CYS A 141 27.13 8.32 17.27
C CYS A 141 26.73 9.67 17.90
N HIS A 142 27.57 10.25 18.76
CA HIS A 142 27.26 11.44 19.56
C HIS A 142 28.09 12.67 19.16
N ASP A 143 29.19 12.50 18.43
CA ASP A 143 30.20 13.54 18.16
C ASP A 143 30.39 13.88 16.67
N VAL A 144 29.59 13.30 15.78
CA VAL A 144 29.68 13.59 14.33
C VAL A 144 28.90 14.86 13.92
N PRO A 145 29.43 15.72 13.03
CA PRO A 145 28.69 16.84 12.46
C PRO A 145 27.53 16.41 11.54
N ALA A 146 26.53 17.28 11.39
CA ALA A 146 25.39 17.05 10.48
C ALA A 146 25.76 16.92 9.00
N SER A 147 26.97 17.35 8.59
CA SER A 147 27.45 17.27 7.21
C SER A 147 28.03 15.91 6.82
N THR A 148 28.17 14.97 7.75
CA THR A 148 28.79 13.65 7.51
C THR A 148 28.13 12.57 8.38
N TRP A 149 28.63 11.33 8.32
CA TRP A 149 28.10 10.20 9.08
C TRP A 149 29.13 9.57 10.03
N PRO A 150 28.68 8.87 11.09
CA PRO A 150 29.56 8.21 12.04
C PRO A 150 30.57 7.25 11.37
N PRO A 151 31.73 7.00 12.01
CA PRO A 151 32.75 6.09 11.52
C PRO A 151 32.18 4.69 11.29
N VAL A 152 32.47 4.12 10.11
CA VAL A 152 32.17 2.72 9.82
C VAL A 152 33.12 1.82 10.60
N ALA A 153 34.42 2.12 10.56
CA ALA A 153 35.45 1.32 11.20
C ALA A 153 36.16 2.12 12.30
N THR A 154 36.62 1.42 13.32
CA THR A 154 37.55 1.93 14.32
C THR A 154 38.68 0.94 14.49
N SER A 155 39.91 1.45 14.58
CA SER A 155 41.08 0.64 14.91
C SER A 155 41.68 1.04 16.24
N MET A 156 42.35 0.07 16.86
CA MET A 156 43.26 0.27 17.96
C MET A 156 44.56 -0.50 17.72
N TYR A 157 45.70 0.18 17.82
CA TYR A 157 47.03 -0.43 17.80
C TYR A 157 47.68 -0.29 19.18
N CYS A 158 48.04 -1.41 19.79
CA CYS A 158 48.60 -1.45 21.14
C CYS A 158 50.11 -1.24 21.12
N PHE A 159 50.62 -0.21 21.81
CA PHE A 159 52.05 -0.03 21.98
C PHE A 159 52.52 -0.18 23.43
N ALA A 160 51.62 -0.03 24.41
CA ALA A 160 51.87 -0.42 25.79
C ALA A 160 50.58 -0.98 26.42
N THR A 161 50.71 -2.04 27.21
CA THR A 161 49.57 -2.69 27.89
C THR A 161 50.01 -3.18 29.26
N PRO A 162 49.11 -3.21 30.26
CA PRO A 162 49.40 -3.82 31.55
C PRO A 162 49.68 -5.31 31.40
N SER A 163 50.39 -5.89 32.38
CA SER A 163 50.68 -7.33 32.43
C SER A 163 49.45 -8.16 32.80
N GLU A 164 48.49 -7.55 33.51
CA GLU A 164 47.24 -8.16 33.93
C GLU A 164 46.08 -7.15 33.76
N ALA A 165 44.88 -7.65 33.43
CA ALA A 165 43.69 -6.83 33.11
C ALA A 165 43.86 -5.90 31.90
N GLY A 166 43.05 -4.84 31.78
CA GLY A 166 43.14 -3.85 30.71
C GLY A 166 42.59 -4.31 29.35
N GLU A 167 41.85 -5.41 29.32
CA GLU A 167 41.20 -5.94 28.13
C GLU A 167 40.16 -4.95 27.55
N THR A 168 39.92 -5.05 26.24
CA THR A 168 38.75 -4.42 25.62
C THR A 168 37.68 -5.49 25.40
N LEU A 169 36.48 -5.23 25.89
CA LEU A 169 35.33 -6.12 25.78
C LEU A 169 34.53 -5.80 24.53
N PHE A 170 34.14 -6.82 23.78
CA PHE A 170 33.35 -6.70 22.55
C PHE A 170 32.12 -7.60 22.61
N ALA A 171 31.02 -7.12 22.05
CA ALA A 171 29.79 -7.86 21.86
C ALA A 171 29.23 -7.58 20.45
N SER A 172 28.67 -8.61 19.83
CA SER A 172 28.04 -8.47 18.50
C SER A 172 26.66 -7.85 18.65
N GLY A 173 26.45 -6.68 18.03
CA GLY A 173 25.14 -6.03 17.97
C GLY A 173 24.08 -6.90 17.30
N ARG A 174 24.48 -7.79 16.38
CA ARG A 174 23.60 -8.79 15.75
C ARG A 174 23.13 -9.84 16.76
N ARG A 175 24.07 -10.42 17.51
CA ARG A 175 23.73 -11.45 18.51
C ARG A 175 22.95 -10.89 19.69
N ILE A 176 23.24 -9.66 20.09
CA ILE A 176 22.44 -8.96 21.11
C ILE A 176 20.98 -8.91 20.65
N LEU A 177 20.69 -8.52 19.40
CA LEU A 177 19.33 -8.49 18.87
C LEU A 177 18.68 -9.87 18.74
N ASP A 178 19.43 -10.88 18.33
CA ASP A 178 18.91 -12.25 18.15
C ASP A 178 18.56 -12.91 19.49
N ALA A 179 19.17 -12.45 20.59
CA ALA A 179 18.89 -12.92 21.94
C ALA A 179 17.74 -12.18 22.65
N LEU A 180 17.20 -11.10 22.07
CA LEU A 180 16.06 -10.38 22.64
C LEU A 180 14.76 -11.19 22.51
N SER A 181 13.84 -11.00 23.45
CA SER A 181 12.45 -11.42 23.24
C SER A 181 11.83 -10.64 22.07
N GLU A 182 10.82 -11.23 21.43
CA GLU A 182 10.11 -10.59 20.31
C GLU A 182 9.59 -9.20 20.68
N ASP A 183 8.98 -9.05 21.86
CA ASP A 183 8.47 -7.77 22.36
C ASP A 183 9.58 -6.70 22.51
N LEU A 184 10.73 -7.05 23.07
CA LEU A 184 11.85 -6.11 23.24
C LEU A 184 12.44 -5.73 21.88
N ARG A 185 12.56 -6.71 20.97
CA ARG A 185 13.06 -6.50 19.62
C ARG A 185 12.12 -5.58 18.84
N ASP A 186 10.82 -5.79 18.91
CA ASP A 186 9.80 -4.99 18.22
C ASP A 186 9.74 -3.54 18.71
N VAL A 187 9.90 -3.33 20.01
CA VAL A 187 10.07 -1.98 20.55
C VAL A 187 11.38 -1.38 20.04
N ALA A 188 12.50 -2.10 20.13
CA ALA A 188 13.80 -1.57 19.72
C ALA A 188 13.85 -1.15 18.23
N LEU A 189 13.23 -1.93 17.33
CA LEU A 189 13.18 -1.65 15.89
C LEU A 189 12.52 -0.30 15.55
N ARG A 190 11.69 0.26 16.45
CA ARG A 190 10.95 1.50 16.23
C ARG A 190 11.59 2.74 16.86
N LEU A 191 12.60 2.55 17.71
CA LEU A 191 13.20 3.65 18.47
C LEU A 191 14.41 4.27 17.77
N ASP A 192 14.52 5.59 17.92
CA ASP A 192 15.73 6.38 17.70
C ASP A 192 16.30 6.82 19.04
N ALA A 193 17.62 6.83 19.17
CA ALA A 193 18.30 7.48 20.26
C ALA A 193 18.70 8.90 19.84
N VAL A 194 18.37 9.86 20.71
CA VAL A 194 18.91 11.21 20.65
C VAL A 194 20.13 11.26 21.55
N TYR A 195 21.28 11.49 20.94
CA TYR A 195 22.57 11.59 21.58
C TYR A 195 22.93 13.03 21.87
N ASP A 196 23.54 13.26 23.01
CA ASP A 196 24.04 14.56 23.45
C ASP A 196 25.46 14.34 23.99
N LEU A 197 26.39 15.20 23.55
CA LEU A 197 27.81 15.14 23.96
C LEU A 197 27.97 15.28 25.47
N ALA A 198 27.02 15.95 26.13
CA ALA A 198 27.05 16.11 27.56
C ALA A 198 26.26 14.98 28.23
N LEU A 199 26.91 13.86 28.60
CA LEU A 199 26.41 12.89 29.59
C LEU A 199 27.52 11.88 29.97
N ARG A 200 27.48 11.06 31.03
CA ARG A 200 27.12 11.10 32.47
C ARG A 200 27.82 9.89 33.13
N PRO A 201 28.07 9.87 34.45
CA PRO A 201 28.59 8.68 35.13
C PRO A 201 27.74 7.44 34.80
N MET A 202 28.36 6.30 34.59
CA MET A 202 27.68 5.04 34.25
C MET A 202 27.38 4.21 35.49
N GLU A 203 26.42 3.29 35.38
CA GLU A 203 26.35 2.20 36.36
C GLU A 203 27.53 1.23 36.20
N LYS A 204 27.84 0.49 37.28
CA LYS A 204 28.97 -0.46 37.30
C LYS A 204 28.96 -1.47 36.15
N ASP A 205 27.78 -1.86 35.66
CA ASP A 205 27.65 -2.84 34.56
C ASP A 205 27.84 -2.22 33.16
N GLY A 206 27.89 -0.89 33.07
CA GLY A 206 28.09 -0.15 31.83
C GLY A 206 26.93 -0.17 30.85
N CYS A 207 25.75 -0.66 31.25
CA CYS A 207 24.60 -0.78 30.33
C CYS A 207 23.65 0.42 30.37
N ARG A 208 23.75 1.28 31.38
CA ARG A 208 22.95 2.51 31.51
C ARG A 208 23.67 3.60 32.30
N ALA A 209 23.28 4.84 32.09
CA ALA A 209 23.79 5.99 32.83
C ALA A 209 23.24 6.04 34.28
N ALA A 210 24.09 6.39 35.25
CA ALA A 210 23.76 6.59 36.65
C ALA A 210 23.23 8.02 36.89
N ARG A 211 21.90 8.15 36.99
CA ARG A 211 21.09 9.39 37.24
C ARG A 211 21.36 10.59 36.30
N SER A 212 20.26 11.12 35.77
CA SER A 212 20.23 12.31 34.92
C SER A 212 20.37 13.64 35.71
N SER A 213 21.48 13.91 36.42
CA SER A 213 21.76 15.24 37.01
C SER A 213 21.71 16.45 36.02
N GLY A 214 20.55 17.03 35.73
CA GLY A 214 20.36 18.38 35.16
C GLY A 214 21.40 18.92 34.16
N VAL A 215 21.72 18.17 33.09
CA VAL A 215 22.75 18.57 32.13
C VAL A 215 22.15 19.56 31.14
N VAL A 216 22.85 20.67 30.94
CA VAL A 216 22.56 21.68 29.93
C VAL A 216 22.80 21.05 28.55
N PRO A 217 21.88 21.18 27.58
CA PRO A 217 22.07 20.64 26.23
C PRO A 217 23.41 21.06 25.61
N GLY A 218 24.16 20.11 25.04
CA GLY A 218 25.31 20.44 24.20
C GLY A 218 24.89 21.05 22.85
N GLU A 219 25.82 21.71 22.14
CA GLU A 219 25.56 22.29 20.81
C GLU A 219 25.31 21.24 19.72
N LEU A 220 25.82 20.02 19.89
CA LEU A 220 25.67 18.90 18.96
C LEU A 220 24.70 17.87 19.52
N THR A 221 23.56 17.72 18.85
CA THR A 221 22.56 16.69 19.14
C THR A 221 22.39 15.82 17.90
N ASN A 222 22.77 14.54 18.01
CA ASN A 222 22.64 13.56 16.93
C ASN A 222 21.44 12.64 17.18
N GLN A 223 20.76 12.21 16.12
CA GLN A 223 19.65 11.27 16.23
C GLN A 223 19.87 10.10 15.27
N PHE A 224 20.01 8.89 15.83
CA PHE A 224 20.15 7.66 15.04
C PHE A 224 19.25 6.54 15.56
N PRO A 225 18.80 5.62 14.69
CA PRO A 225 18.08 4.41 15.10
C PRO A 225 18.93 3.55 16.03
N ILE A 226 18.31 2.99 17.07
CA ILE A 226 19.04 2.06 17.95
C ILE A 226 19.23 0.67 17.32
N VAL A 227 18.49 0.38 16.25
CA VAL A 227 18.68 -0.80 15.41
C VAL A 227 18.92 -0.35 13.96
N ILE A 228 20.11 -0.63 13.45
CA ILE A 228 20.55 -0.20 12.11
C ILE A 228 20.82 -1.40 11.22
N LEU A 229 21.00 -1.14 9.93
CA LEU A 229 21.45 -2.15 8.98
C LEU A 229 22.97 -2.03 8.77
N ASP A 230 23.66 -3.15 8.92
CA ASP A 230 25.08 -3.27 8.59
C ASP A 230 25.31 -3.12 7.07
N GLN A 231 26.58 -3.17 6.64
CA GLN A 231 26.95 -3.07 5.22
C GLN A 231 26.36 -4.20 4.35
N LYS A 232 26.02 -5.35 4.95
CA LYS A 232 25.34 -6.49 4.32
C LYS A 232 23.82 -6.49 4.50
N ARG A 233 23.25 -5.36 4.98
CA ARG A 233 21.80 -5.17 5.20
C ARG A 233 21.21 -6.09 6.29
N ARG A 234 22.02 -6.52 7.26
CA ARG A 234 21.58 -7.28 8.44
C ARG A 234 21.32 -6.34 9.62
N PRO A 235 20.24 -6.51 10.40
CA PRO A 235 19.99 -5.72 11.60
C PRO A 235 21.08 -5.89 12.66
N SER A 236 21.48 -4.79 13.28
CA SER A 236 22.46 -4.77 14.38
C SER A 236 22.15 -3.65 15.36
N LEU A 237 22.37 -3.90 16.65
CA LEU A 237 22.22 -2.89 17.70
C LEU A 237 23.28 -1.78 17.52
N TYR A 238 22.87 -0.53 17.68
CA TYR A 238 23.70 0.66 17.54
C TYR A 238 23.36 1.65 18.66
N VAL A 239 24.13 1.64 19.74
CA VAL A 239 23.78 2.34 20.98
C VAL A 239 25.00 2.91 21.67
N ALA A 240 24.80 3.98 22.44
CA ALA A 240 25.77 4.49 23.39
C ALA A 240 24.98 5.07 24.57
N PRO A 241 24.63 4.25 25.58
CA PRO A 241 23.79 4.68 26.70
C PRO A 241 24.37 5.86 27.46
N ALA A 242 25.70 5.92 27.58
CA ALA A 242 26.41 7.04 28.21
C ALA A 242 26.03 8.38 27.59
N PHE A 243 25.86 8.43 26.27
CA PHE A 243 25.53 9.65 25.52
C PHE A 243 24.06 9.74 25.11
N THR A 244 23.22 8.76 25.47
CA THR A 244 21.80 8.77 25.08
C THR A 244 20.99 9.63 26.04
N ARG A 245 20.49 10.77 25.53
CA ARG A 245 19.67 11.70 26.29
C ARG A 245 18.25 11.18 26.48
N TYR A 246 17.65 10.67 25.42
CA TYR A 246 16.34 10.00 25.42
C TYR A 246 16.12 9.21 24.13
N LEU A 247 15.14 8.31 24.15
CA LEU A 247 14.63 7.60 22.98
C LEU A 247 13.40 8.33 22.41
N VAL A 248 13.21 8.20 21.11
CA VAL A 248 12.03 8.70 20.37
C VAL A 248 11.45 7.54 19.58
N ASP A 249 10.15 7.34 19.67
CA ASP A 249 9.44 6.44 18.77
C ASP A 249 9.34 7.09 17.38
N ALA A 250 9.97 6.48 16.39
CA ALA A 250 10.05 7.03 15.05
C ALA A 250 8.74 6.89 14.25
N GLU A 251 7.81 6.04 14.70
CA GLU A 251 6.49 5.88 14.09
C GLU A 251 5.50 6.91 14.62
N THR A 252 5.51 7.16 15.93
CA THR A 252 4.56 8.08 16.59
C THR A 252 5.12 9.49 16.80
N GLY A 253 6.44 9.65 16.80
CA GLY A 253 7.12 10.87 17.22
C GLY A 253 7.17 11.08 18.74
N GLU A 254 6.73 10.10 19.53
CA GLU A 254 6.68 10.20 20.98
C GLU A 254 8.09 10.17 21.58
N ARG A 255 8.40 11.20 22.36
CA ARG A 255 9.64 11.29 23.12
C ARG A 255 9.48 10.59 24.48
N TRP A 256 10.39 9.67 24.79
CA TRP A 256 10.44 9.01 26.08
C TRP A 256 11.17 9.86 27.12
N THR A 257 10.88 9.62 28.41
CA THR A 257 11.68 10.22 29.48
C THR A 257 13.10 9.66 29.48
N PRO A 258 14.12 10.43 29.91
CA PRO A 258 15.49 9.92 30.03
C PRO A 258 15.58 8.65 30.88
N GLU A 259 14.79 8.55 31.96
CA GLU A 259 14.78 7.41 32.87
C GLU A 259 14.19 6.16 32.18
N ALA A 260 13.08 6.30 31.45
CA ALA A 260 12.49 5.20 30.68
C ALA A 260 13.42 4.74 29.55
N SER A 261 14.08 5.70 28.90
CA SER A 261 15.06 5.48 27.84
C SER A 261 16.24 4.65 28.34
N GLN A 262 16.86 5.07 29.44
CA GLN A 262 17.99 4.37 30.06
C GLN A 262 17.59 3.01 30.63
N ALA A 263 16.40 2.89 31.22
CA ALA A 263 15.87 1.61 31.68
C ALA A 263 15.63 0.63 30.51
N PHE A 264 15.17 1.12 29.37
CA PHE A 264 15.00 0.29 28.18
C PHE A 264 16.34 -0.15 27.57
N LEU A 265 17.28 0.78 27.37
CA LEU A 265 18.63 0.45 26.90
C LEU A 265 19.33 -0.57 27.80
N GLY A 266 19.24 -0.37 29.12
CA GLY A 266 19.75 -1.31 30.10
C GLY A 266 19.13 -2.71 29.98
N ARG A 267 17.82 -2.81 29.74
CA ARG A 267 17.15 -4.11 29.49
C ARG A 267 17.63 -4.76 28.20
N VAL A 268 17.72 -4.00 27.10
CA VAL A 268 18.18 -4.50 25.79
C VAL A 268 19.60 -5.05 25.89
N LEU A 269 20.53 -4.29 26.46
CA LEU A 269 21.92 -4.71 26.62
C LEU A 269 22.03 -5.92 27.56
N ARG A 270 21.45 -5.88 28.77
CA ARG A 270 21.51 -7.01 29.71
C ARG A 270 20.88 -8.30 29.15
N ALA A 271 19.81 -8.18 28.36
CA ALA A 271 19.15 -9.34 27.78
C ALA A 271 19.99 -10.01 26.68
N GLY A 272 20.66 -9.23 25.83
CA GLY A 272 21.37 -9.75 24.66
C GLY A 272 22.88 -9.94 24.83
N MET A 273 23.50 -9.34 25.85
CA MET A 273 24.94 -9.44 26.10
C MET A 273 25.33 -10.70 26.88
N LYS A 274 24.88 -11.86 26.40
CA LYS A 274 25.20 -13.18 27.00
C LYS A 274 26.55 -13.73 26.55
N SER A 275 27.14 -13.18 25.50
CA SER A 275 28.41 -13.63 24.94
C SER A 275 29.28 -12.40 24.63
N ILE A 276 30.32 -12.23 25.45
CA ILE A 276 31.27 -11.13 25.37
C ILE A 276 32.63 -11.73 25.05
N TYR A 277 33.32 -11.15 24.07
CA TYR A 277 34.72 -11.44 23.80
C TYR A 277 35.60 -10.44 24.54
N ALA A 278 36.51 -10.92 25.39
CA ALA A 278 37.53 -10.13 26.05
C ALA A 278 38.83 -10.21 25.25
N HIS A 279 39.25 -9.09 24.66
CA HIS A 279 40.53 -9.02 23.97
C HIS A 279 41.63 -8.61 24.94
N PHE A 280 42.43 -9.59 25.36
CA PHE A 280 43.68 -9.36 26.08
C PHE A 280 44.75 -8.88 25.10
N TRP A 281 45.20 -7.65 25.33
CA TRP A 281 46.15 -6.96 24.47
C TRP A 281 47.57 -7.47 24.69
N ASN A 282 48.31 -7.61 23.59
CA ASN A 282 49.77 -7.66 23.60
C ASN A 282 50.33 -6.43 22.91
N PRO A 283 51.56 -6.00 23.24
CA PRO A 283 52.26 -5.02 22.42
C PRO A 283 52.26 -5.46 20.95
N ASN A 284 51.96 -4.51 20.07
CA ASN A 284 51.85 -4.68 18.63
C ASN A 284 50.60 -5.43 18.13
N ASP A 285 49.61 -5.71 18.98
CA ASP A 285 48.29 -6.13 18.51
C ASP A 285 47.59 -4.96 17.78
N PHE A 286 47.06 -5.23 16.60
CA PHE A 286 46.21 -4.32 15.83
C PHE A 286 44.81 -4.93 15.71
N VAL A 287 43.80 -4.20 16.17
CA VAL A 287 42.40 -4.60 16.06
C VAL A 287 41.66 -3.55 15.25
N VAL A 288 40.82 -3.99 14.31
CA VAL A 288 39.85 -3.13 13.62
C VAL A 288 38.47 -3.76 13.66
N TRP A 289 37.45 -2.97 13.98
CA TRP A 289 36.06 -3.42 14.04
C TRP A 289 35.11 -2.49 13.28
N ASP A 290 33.99 -3.04 12.81
CA ASP A 290 32.88 -2.32 12.21
C ASP A 290 31.92 -1.87 13.31
N ASN A 291 31.85 -0.56 13.55
CA ASN A 291 30.96 0.05 14.53
C ASN A 291 29.49 -0.27 14.28
N ARG A 292 29.11 -0.61 13.05
CA ARG A 292 27.72 -1.01 12.76
C ARG A 292 27.39 -2.41 13.22
N GLN A 293 28.40 -3.18 13.63
CA GLN A 293 28.27 -4.59 14.00
C GLN A 293 28.67 -4.87 15.45
N MET A 294 29.45 -3.97 16.06
CA MET A 294 30.04 -4.16 17.38
C MET A 294 29.58 -3.10 18.38
N VAL A 295 29.34 -3.57 19.61
CA VAL A 295 29.23 -2.76 20.83
C VAL A 295 30.42 -3.15 21.69
N HIS A 296 31.12 -2.18 22.29
CA HIS A 296 32.36 -2.45 23.01
C HIS A 296 32.48 -1.60 24.27
N SER A 297 33.39 -2.00 25.17
CA SER A 297 33.71 -1.29 26.42
C SER A 297 35.16 -1.56 26.80
N ALA A 298 35.89 -0.56 27.29
CA ALA A 298 37.12 -0.81 28.03
C ALA A 298 36.79 -1.41 29.41
N THR A 299 37.75 -2.12 30.02
CA THR A 299 37.64 -2.45 31.44
C THR A 299 37.98 -1.27 32.34
N PRO A 300 37.36 -1.21 33.54
CA PRO A 300 37.63 -0.17 34.53
C PRO A 300 39.13 -0.03 34.85
N SER A 301 39.61 1.21 34.96
CA SER A 301 41.04 1.52 35.11
C SER A 301 41.62 1.21 36.49
N ASP A 302 40.78 1.05 37.50
CA ASP A 302 41.16 0.56 38.83
C ASP A 302 41.72 -0.87 38.80
N LEU A 303 41.37 -1.67 37.79
CA LEU A 303 41.88 -3.04 37.63
C LEU A 303 43.35 -3.11 37.17
N TYR A 304 43.91 -2.01 36.65
CA TYR A 304 45.29 -1.93 36.15
C TYR A 304 45.95 -0.61 36.57
N GLU A 305 45.62 -0.13 37.77
CA GLU A 305 46.16 1.12 38.30
C GLU A 305 47.69 1.07 38.40
N GLY A 306 48.34 2.20 38.04
CA GLY A 306 49.80 2.31 38.03
C GLY A 306 50.50 1.67 36.83
N GLN A 307 49.79 0.92 35.99
CA GLN A 307 50.35 0.31 34.78
C GLN A 307 50.01 1.11 33.52
N ALA A 308 50.87 1.04 32.51
CA ALA A 308 50.67 1.72 31.24
C ALA A 308 49.71 0.93 30.34
N ARG A 309 48.68 1.60 29.84
CA ARG A 309 47.74 1.09 28.84
C ARG A 309 47.60 2.16 27.77
N LEU A 310 48.26 2.02 26.62
CA LEU A 310 48.39 3.06 25.61
C LEU A 310 48.21 2.51 24.19
N PHE A 311 47.37 3.20 23.42
CA PHE A 311 46.99 2.81 22.07
C PHE A 311 47.07 3.98 21.10
N HIS A 312 47.31 3.68 19.84
CA HIS A 312 46.78 4.50 18.75
C HIS A 312 45.32 4.12 18.53
N ARG A 313 44.46 5.10 18.28
CA ARG A 313 43.08 4.90 17.84
C ARG A 313 42.81 5.73 16.61
N VAL A 314 42.24 5.11 15.58
CA VAL A 314 41.78 5.80 14.38
C VAL A 314 40.27 5.63 14.25
N ARG A 315 39.58 6.77 14.15
CA ARG A 315 38.18 6.88 13.77
C ARG A 315 38.11 7.93 12.68
N MET A 316 37.42 7.63 11.57
CA MET A 316 37.22 8.59 10.48
C MET A 316 35.74 8.63 10.15
N SER A 317 35.19 9.83 10.00
CA SER A 317 33.81 10.01 9.51
C SER A 317 33.62 9.32 8.17
N SER A 318 32.38 8.98 7.84
CA SER A 318 32.05 8.23 6.65
C SER A 318 31.03 8.94 5.79
N ARG A 319 31.06 8.69 4.48
CA ARG A 319 29.94 9.03 3.57
C ARG A 319 28.80 8.04 3.61
N VAL A 320 28.99 6.90 4.28
CA VAL A 320 27.99 5.84 4.29
C VAL A 320 26.91 6.19 5.32
N PRO A 321 25.64 6.37 4.94
CA PRO A 321 24.59 6.76 5.87
C PRO A 321 24.28 5.65 6.88
N ILE A 322 23.79 6.05 8.05
CA ILE A 322 23.12 5.14 8.98
C ILE A 322 21.72 4.86 8.42
N VAL A 323 21.38 3.58 8.27
CA VAL A 323 20.08 3.17 7.75
C VAL A 323 19.36 2.36 8.82
N ALA A 324 18.19 2.84 9.25
CA ALA A 324 17.35 2.14 10.20
C ALA A 324 17.03 0.72 9.72
N ALA A 325 17.20 -0.26 10.60
CA ALA A 325 16.58 -1.57 10.47
C ALA A 325 15.16 -1.46 11.05
N ARG A 326 14.28 -0.72 10.37
CA ARG A 326 12.85 -0.80 10.71
C ARG A 326 12.35 -2.19 10.34
N ARG A 327 11.29 -2.65 11.01
CA ARG A 327 10.38 -3.59 10.34
C ARG A 327 10.19 -3.03 8.95
N ARG A 328 10.44 -3.85 7.93
CA ARG A 328 9.87 -3.48 6.65
C ARG A 328 8.40 -3.27 6.98
N ASP A 329 7.87 -2.10 6.65
CA ASP A 329 6.62 -2.10 5.90
C ASP A 329 6.92 -3.03 4.72
N GLU A 330 6.89 -4.35 4.95
CA GLU A 330 6.58 -5.29 3.90
C GLU A 330 5.26 -4.72 3.44
N GLY A 331 5.29 -4.03 2.31
CA GLY A 331 4.06 -3.63 1.65
C GLY A 331 3.39 -4.94 1.25
N GLY A 332 2.79 -5.60 2.22
CA GLY A 332 2.62 -7.05 2.35
C GLY A 332 1.63 -7.36 3.46
N ASP A 333 1.61 -6.61 4.56
CA ASP A 333 0.45 -6.61 5.45
C ASP A 333 -0.63 -5.63 4.94
N LEU A 334 -1.82 -6.17 4.71
CA LEU A 334 -3.02 -5.38 4.45
C LEU A 334 -3.27 -4.46 5.64
N SER A 335 -3.60 -3.21 5.38
CA SER A 335 -3.83 -2.24 6.46
C SER A 335 -4.98 -2.73 7.35
N LEU A 336 -4.91 -2.46 8.66
CA LEU A 336 -6.05 -2.60 9.58
C LEU A 336 -7.33 -1.96 9.00
N TYR A 337 -7.20 -0.85 8.26
CA TYR A 337 -8.31 -0.22 7.55
C TYR A 337 -8.95 -1.13 6.52
N TYR A 338 -8.15 -1.80 5.69
CA TYR A 338 -8.65 -2.70 4.66
C TYR A 338 -9.55 -3.77 5.26
N GLU A 339 -9.10 -4.40 6.35
CA GLU A 339 -9.84 -5.49 6.98
C GLU A 339 -11.17 -5.02 7.58
N TRP A 340 -11.18 -3.90 8.31
CA TRP A 340 -12.41 -3.31 8.86
C TRP A 340 -13.38 -2.88 7.76
N PHE A 341 -12.85 -2.25 6.71
CA PHE A 341 -13.65 -1.78 5.58
C PHE A 341 -14.21 -2.97 4.79
N TRP A 342 -13.42 -4.03 4.61
CA TRP A 342 -13.86 -5.26 3.96
C TRP A 342 -14.94 -5.97 4.79
N ALA A 343 -14.79 -6.03 6.11
CA ALA A 343 -15.83 -6.56 6.99
C ALA A 343 -17.15 -5.78 6.85
N LEU A 344 -17.07 -4.45 6.77
CA LEU A 344 -18.22 -3.58 6.58
C LEU A 344 -18.88 -3.73 5.20
N GLU A 345 -18.09 -3.89 4.13
CA GLU A 345 -18.57 -4.25 2.79
C GLU A 345 -19.37 -5.56 2.83
N GLN A 346 -18.89 -6.57 3.55
CA GLN A 346 -19.55 -7.87 3.66
C GLN A 346 -20.86 -7.82 4.48
N LEU A 347 -20.95 -6.94 5.49
CA LEU A 347 -22.19 -6.68 6.24
C LEU A 347 -23.26 -6.03 5.36
N LEU A 348 -22.86 -5.05 4.55
CA LEU A 348 -23.75 -4.28 3.69
C LEU A 348 -24.41 -5.07 2.56
N ALA A 349 -23.69 -6.05 1.98
CA ALA A 349 -24.22 -6.91 0.92
C ALA A 349 -25.50 -7.68 1.34
N ARG A 350 -25.89 -7.60 2.61
CA ARG A 350 -27.07 -8.25 3.23
C ARG A 350 -27.98 -7.31 4.00
N GLY A 351 -27.82 -5.99 3.87
CA GLY A 351 -28.63 -4.99 4.58
C GLY A 351 -30.13 -5.13 4.38
N SER A 352 -30.60 -5.76 3.30
CA SER A 352 -32.03 -6.06 3.09
C SER A 352 -32.61 -7.04 4.12
N ILE A 353 -31.79 -7.95 4.69
CA ILE A 353 -32.19 -8.94 5.71
C ILE A 353 -32.19 -8.34 7.12
N LEU A 354 -31.28 -7.41 7.41
CA LEU A 354 -31.09 -6.83 8.74
C LEU A 354 -31.72 -5.44 8.94
N LEU A 355 -31.82 -4.64 7.88
CA LEU A 355 -32.13 -3.20 7.96
C LEU A 355 -33.34 -2.79 7.10
N GLY A 356 -34.02 -3.74 6.44
CA GLY A 356 -35.25 -3.49 5.68
C GLY A 356 -35.10 -2.44 4.57
N GLY A 357 -34.69 -2.86 3.38
CA GLY A 357 -34.59 -1.95 2.23
C GLY A 357 -34.11 -2.66 0.96
N SER A 358 -34.52 -2.16 -0.20
CA SER A 358 -34.03 -2.62 -1.52
C SER A 358 -32.61 -2.09 -1.73
N ALA A 359 -31.60 -2.85 -1.31
CA ALA A 359 -30.21 -2.41 -1.40
C ALA A 359 -29.67 -2.48 -2.84
N SER A 360 -29.05 -1.39 -3.30
CA SER A 360 -28.38 -1.19 -4.59
C SER A 360 -27.46 -2.34 -5.01
N LEU A 361 -27.34 -2.58 -6.33
CA LEU A 361 -26.26 -3.20 -7.16
C LEU A 361 -25.38 -4.37 -6.64
N ALA A 362 -25.43 -4.76 -5.36
CA ALA A 362 -24.42 -5.60 -4.71
C ALA A 362 -25.02 -6.69 -3.79
N SER A 363 -26.35 -6.85 -3.75
CA SER A 363 -27.04 -7.70 -2.76
C SER A 363 -27.01 -9.23 -3.02
N THR A 364 -26.19 -9.72 -3.95
CA THR A 364 -26.27 -11.11 -4.46
C THR A 364 -25.30 -12.12 -3.87
N THR A 365 -24.66 -11.89 -2.71
CA THR A 365 -24.02 -13.06 -2.09
C THR A 365 -25.12 -14.12 -1.82
N GLY A 366 -24.83 -15.40 -1.74
CA GLY A 366 -25.77 -16.46 -1.27
C GLY A 366 -25.16 -17.10 -0.03
N GLY A 367 -25.92 -17.33 1.05
CA GLY A 367 -25.58 -18.16 2.25
C GLY A 367 -24.27 -17.95 3.05
N GLY A 368 -23.21 -17.33 2.51
CA GLY A 368 -21.85 -17.40 3.05
C GLY A 368 -21.53 -16.45 4.22
N ALA A 369 -22.38 -15.47 4.50
CA ALA A 369 -22.16 -14.48 5.56
C ALA A 369 -22.13 -15.12 6.97
N LEU A 370 -22.90 -16.20 7.17
CA LEU A 370 -22.90 -16.99 8.41
C LEU A 370 -21.54 -17.65 8.71
N VAL A 371 -20.68 -17.79 7.69
CA VAL A 371 -19.34 -18.38 7.81
C VAL A 371 -18.26 -17.29 7.86
N LEU A 372 -18.36 -16.25 7.02
CA LEU A 372 -17.32 -15.22 6.86
C LEU A 372 -17.18 -14.29 8.08
N LEU A 373 -18.30 -13.87 8.70
CA LEU A 373 -18.27 -12.92 9.82
C LEU A 373 -17.66 -13.52 11.10
N PRO A 374 -18.04 -14.74 11.54
CA PRO A 374 -17.38 -15.38 12.67
C PRO A 374 -15.89 -15.60 12.45
N LEU A 375 -15.47 -15.92 11.22
CA LEU A 375 -14.05 -16.08 10.87
C LEU A 375 -13.26 -14.78 11.02
N LEU A 376 -13.83 -13.63 10.61
CA LEU A 376 -13.18 -12.32 10.77
C LEU A 376 -13.07 -11.86 12.23
N LEU A 377 -13.99 -12.31 13.08
CA LEU A 377 -14.01 -11.99 14.52
C LEU A 377 -13.11 -12.92 15.36
N LEU A 378 -12.47 -13.93 14.75
CA LEU A 378 -11.53 -14.80 15.46
C LEU A 378 -10.28 -14.03 15.94
N PRO A 379 -9.76 -14.32 17.15
CA PRO A 379 -8.61 -13.60 17.71
C PRO A 379 -7.35 -13.68 16.84
N ARG A 380 -6.82 -12.51 16.44
CA ARG A 380 -5.62 -12.39 15.58
C ARG A 380 -4.31 -12.83 16.21
N LYS A 381 -4.18 -12.69 17.54
CA LYS A 381 -2.91 -12.91 18.27
C LYS A 381 -2.32 -14.32 18.14
N LYS A 382 -3.04 -15.30 17.58
CA LYS A 382 -2.55 -16.68 17.42
C LYS A 382 -2.33 -17.17 15.97
N ASN A 383 -2.88 -16.52 14.92
CA ASN A 383 -3.13 -17.21 13.64
C ASN A 383 -2.60 -16.52 12.35
N ASN A 384 -1.62 -15.61 12.40
CA ASN A 384 -0.89 -15.08 11.21
C ASN A 384 -1.77 -14.67 10.00
N GLY A 385 -2.94 -14.06 10.23
CA GLY A 385 -3.84 -13.63 9.14
C GLY A 385 -4.61 -14.75 8.41
N LEU A 386 -4.52 -16.01 8.87
CA LEU A 386 -5.23 -17.16 8.29
C LEU A 386 -6.76 -16.93 8.16
N PRO A 387 -7.48 -16.36 9.14
CA PRO A 387 -8.92 -16.16 9.00
C PRO A 387 -9.30 -15.19 7.88
N LEU A 388 -8.48 -14.17 7.63
CA LEU A 388 -8.66 -13.23 6.52
C LEU A 388 -8.47 -13.94 5.18
N ARG A 389 -7.42 -14.76 5.04
CA ARG A 389 -7.17 -15.55 3.82
C ARG A 389 -8.28 -16.55 3.54
N VAL A 390 -8.73 -17.30 4.56
CA VAL A 390 -9.88 -18.21 4.42
C VAL A 390 -11.13 -17.44 3.97
N SER A 391 -11.35 -16.25 4.51
CA SER A 391 -12.47 -15.39 4.14
C SER A 391 -12.41 -14.94 2.67
N HIS A 392 -11.24 -14.53 2.17
CA HIS A 392 -11.06 -14.18 0.75
C HIS A 392 -11.21 -15.40 -0.17
N ALA A 393 -10.70 -16.58 0.22
CA ALA A 393 -10.86 -17.81 -0.56
C ALA A 393 -12.34 -18.23 -0.67
N LEU A 394 -13.09 -18.16 0.42
CA LEU A 394 -14.54 -18.41 0.42
C LEU A 394 -15.29 -17.36 -0.41
N ASN A 395 -14.88 -16.09 -0.36
CA ASN A 395 -15.48 -15.03 -1.17
C ASN A 395 -15.31 -15.30 -2.68
N LEU A 396 -14.14 -15.80 -3.10
CA LEU A 396 -13.90 -16.24 -4.47
C LEU A 396 -14.83 -17.39 -4.89
N VAL A 397 -15.05 -18.38 -4.03
CA VAL A 397 -16.00 -19.48 -4.30
C VAL A 397 -17.43 -18.94 -4.47
N VAL A 398 -17.84 -17.99 -3.62
CA VAL A 398 -19.16 -17.36 -3.73
C VAL A 398 -19.29 -16.56 -5.02
N ARG A 399 -18.28 -15.77 -5.41
CA ARG A 399 -18.25 -15.03 -6.68
C ARG A 399 -18.25 -15.97 -7.89
N ALA A 400 -17.51 -17.08 -7.83
CA ALA A 400 -17.46 -18.06 -8.90
C ALA A 400 -18.84 -18.68 -9.20
N ARG A 401 -19.72 -18.81 -8.20
CA ARG A 401 -21.12 -19.27 -8.42
C ARG A 401 -21.98 -18.30 -9.23
N LYS A 402 -21.62 -17.01 -9.25
CA LYS A 402 -22.31 -16.00 -10.07
C LYS A 402 -21.82 -15.99 -11.51
N LEU A 403 -20.67 -16.63 -11.80
CA LEU A 403 -20.16 -16.65 -13.15
C LEU A 403 -21.19 -17.28 -14.10
N PRO A 404 -21.42 -16.63 -15.25
CA PRO A 404 -20.77 -15.44 -15.78
C PRO A 404 -21.47 -14.13 -15.43
N ALA A 405 -22.65 -14.11 -14.82
CA ALA A 405 -23.36 -12.89 -14.45
C ALA A 405 -22.66 -12.10 -13.34
N VAL A 406 -21.59 -11.42 -13.73
CA VAL A 406 -20.62 -10.74 -12.88
C VAL A 406 -20.43 -9.36 -13.46
N TRP A 407 -20.89 -8.35 -12.72
CA TRP A 407 -20.63 -6.95 -13.03
C TRP A 407 -19.09 -6.71 -12.98
N ASP A 408 -18.51 -5.86 -13.84
CA ASP A 408 -17.04 -5.70 -13.95
C ASP A 408 -16.33 -5.53 -12.61
N TYR A 409 -16.91 -4.74 -11.71
CA TYR A 409 -16.33 -4.53 -10.40
C TYR A 409 -16.13 -5.83 -9.61
N GLU A 410 -16.97 -6.85 -9.82
CA GLU A 410 -16.87 -8.13 -9.14
C GLU A 410 -15.67 -8.94 -9.64
N PHE A 411 -15.31 -8.82 -10.92
CA PHE A 411 -14.07 -9.37 -11.46
C PHE A 411 -12.86 -8.69 -10.83
N TRP A 412 -12.83 -7.35 -10.82
CA TRP A 412 -11.73 -6.57 -10.20
C TRP A 412 -11.60 -6.83 -8.69
N ALA A 413 -12.73 -7.02 -8.01
CA ALA A 413 -12.75 -7.41 -6.61
C ALA A 413 -12.31 -8.88 -6.40
N GLY A 414 -12.61 -9.80 -7.32
CA GLY A 414 -12.06 -11.16 -7.31
C GLY A 414 -10.54 -11.16 -7.55
N LEU A 415 -10.04 -10.31 -8.46
CA LEU A 415 -8.60 -10.13 -8.68
C LEU A 415 -7.91 -9.51 -7.45
N THR A 416 -8.63 -8.64 -6.73
CA THR A 416 -8.22 -8.12 -5.42
C THR A 416 -8.10 -9.27 -4.40
N ASP A 417 -9.13 -10.11 -4.29
CA ASP A 417 -9.13 -11.27 -3.38
C ASP A 417 -7.98 -12.24 -3.70
N LEU A 418 -7.71 -12.52 -4.98
CA LEU A 418 -6.56 -13.33 -5.43
C LEU A 418 -5.22 -12.70 -5.07
N SER A 419 -5.09 -11.37 -5.22
CA SER A 419 -3.86 -10.65 -4.90
C SER A 419 -3.60 -10.61 -3.40
N VAL A 420 -4.66 -10.58 -2.58
CA VAL A 420 -4.58 -10.76 -1.12
C VAL A 420 -4.08 -12.17 -0.77
N LEU A 421 -4.66 -13.21 -1.36
CA LEU A 421 -4.23 -14.60 -1.13
C LEU A 421 -2.78 -14.86 -1.56
N ALA A 422 -2.29 -14.14 -2.56
CA ALA A 422 -0.93 -14.27 -3.09
C ALA A 422 0.11 -13.41 -2.37
N ASP A 423 -0.29 -12.62 -1.36
CA ASP A 423 0.53 -11.60 -0.67
C ASP A 423 1.17 -10.60 -1.65
N ALA A 424 0.40 -10.17 -2.67
CA ALA A 424 0.87 -9.38 -3.81
C ALA A 424 0.38 -7.91 -3.76
N LEU A 425 0.57 -7.22 -2.64
CA LEU A 425 0.10 -5.83 -2.46
C LEU A 425 0.58 -4.84 -3.55
N PRO A 426 1.82 -4.92 -4.10
CA PRO A 426 2.23 -4.07 -5.21
C PRO A 426 1.37 -4.27 -6.46
N ALA A 427 1.05 -5.53 -6.79
CA ALA A 427 0.14 -5.85 -7.89
C ALA A 427 -1.26 -5.34 -7.60
N LEU A 428 -1.73 -5.48 -6.35
CA LEU A 428 -3.02 -4.98 -5.91
C LEU A 428 -3.16 -3.46 -6.15
N ARG A 429 -2.20 -2.64 -5.71
CA ARG A 429 -2.23 -1.19 -5.95
C ARG A 429 -2.19 -0.85 -7.45
N ALA A 430 -1.34 -1.55 -8.19
CA ALA A 430 -1.20 -1.33 -9.63
C ALA A 430 -2.47 -1.72 -10.41
N GLN A 431 -3.17 -2.80 -10.02
CA GLN A 431 -4.46 -3.18 -10.59
C GLN A 431 -5.50 -2.06 -10.45
N TRP A 432 -5.58 -1.41 -9.29
CA TRP A 432 -6.55 -0.34 -9.07
C TRP A 432 -6.18 0.95 -9.79
N ILE A 433 -4.90 1.31 -9.87
CA ILE A 433 -4.45 2.41 -10.73
C ILE A 433 -4.80 2.11 -12.20
N PHE A 434 -4.52 0.89 -12.64
CA PHE A 434 -4.80 0.44 -14.00
C PHE A 434 -6.30 0.41 -14.31
N LEU A 435 -7.14 -0.01 -13.36
CA LEU A 435 -8.59 0.01 -13.49
C LEU A 435 -9.11 1.42 -13.81
N TYR A 436 -8.69 2.45 -13.06
CA TYR A 436 -9.11 3.82 -13.34
C TYR A 436 -8.63 4.30 -14.71
N TYR A 437 -7.40 4.00 -15.11
CA TYR A 437 -6.93 4.31 -16.46
C TYR A 437 -7.72 3.59 -17.54
N ALA A 438 -8.06 2.32 -17.33
CA ALA A 438 -8.91 1.57 -18.25
C ALA A 438 -10.30 2.22 -18.36
N THR A 439 -10.91 2.66 -17.25
CA THR A 439 -12.21 3.36 -17.29
C THR A 439 -12.18 4.64 -18.11
N ALA A 440 -11.14 5.45 -17.95
CA ALA A 440 -10.97 6.66 -18.76
C ALA A 440 -10.69 6.34 -20.23
N PHE A 441 -9.82 5.36 -20.51
CA PHE A 441 -9.46 4.94 -21.86
C PHE A 441 -10.69 4.49 -22.65
N TYR A 442 -11.52 3.64 -22.07
CA TYR A 442 -12.74 3.21 -22.74
C TYR A 442 -13.68 4.39 -22.96
N LYS A 443 -13.93 5.24 -21.96
CA LYS A 443 -14.78 6.43 -22.15
C LYS A 443 -14.28 7.40 -23.22
N LEU A 444 -12.98 7.43 -23.49
CA LEU A 444 -12.41 8.18 -24.62
C LEU A 444 -12.62 7.52 -25.98
N THR A 445 -12.74 6.20 -26.01
CA THR A 445 -12.80 5.39 -27.24
C THR A 445 -14.20 4.86 -27.56
N THR A 446 -15.20 5.19 -26.72
CA THR A 446 -16.60 4.83 -26.93
C THR A 446 -17.52 6.04 -27.14
N SER A 447 -18.81 5.74 -27.26
CA SER A 447 -19.91 6.70 -27.35
C SER A 447 -20.10 7.59 -26.12
N PHE A 448 -19.28 7.48 -25.08
CA PHE A 448 -19.47 8.19 -23.81
C PHE A 448 -19.44 9.72 -23.93
N LEU A 449 -18.76 10.28 -24.94
CA LEU A 449 -18.77 11.72 -25.22
C LEU A 449 -20.07 12.20 -25.91
N SER A 450 -20.95 11.29 -26.30
CA SER A 450 -22.23 11.64 -26.91
C SER A 450 -23.18 12.28 -25.89
N THR A 451 -23.57 13.52 -26.16
CA THR A 451 -24.52 14.27 -25.31
C THR A 451 -25.95 13.72 -25.36
N SER A 452 -26.28 12.84 -26.31
CA SER A 452 -27.61 12.24 -26.42
C SER A 452 -27.79 10.97 -25.58
N THR A 453 -26.68 10.29 -25.23
CA THR A 453 -26.72 8.94 -24.65
C THR A 453 -25.75 8.71 -23.49
N SER A 454 -24.85 9.66 -23.19
CA SER A 454 -23.89 9.52 -22.11
C SER A 454 -24.57 9.38 -20.76
N CYS A 455 -24.05 8.49 -19.91
CA CYS A 455 -24.54 8.39 -18.53
C CYS A 455 -24.09 9.55 -17.64
N ALA A 456 -23.05 10.31 -18.00
CA ALA A 456 -22.56 11.40 -17.16
C ALA A 456 -23.61 12.52 -16.93
N PRO A 457 -24.31 13.03 -17.97
CA PRO A 457 -25.45 13.94 -17.80
C PRO A 457 -26.55 13.40 -16.88
N ILE A 458 -26.80 12.08 -16.89
CA ILE A 458 -27.80 11.45 -16.02
C ILE A 458 -27.41 11.69 -14.56
N PHE A 459 -26.16 11.42 -14.16
CA PHE A 459 -25.70 11.64 -12.79
C PHE A 459 -25.72 13.11 -12.38
N VAL A 460 -25.16 13.99 -13.23
CA VAL A 460 -25.09 15.43 -12.94
C VAL A 460 -26.49 16.04 -12.79
N LEU A 461 -27.41 15.74 -13.72
CA LEU A 461 -28.77 16.27 -13.66
C LEU A 461 -29.62 15.58 -12.58
N SER A 462 -29.36 14.32 -12.23
CA SER A 462 -30.04 13.65 -11.11
C SER A 462 -29.66 14.28 -9.76
N LEU A 463 -28.37 14.59 -9.56
CA LEU A 463 -27.91 15.31 -8.38
C LEU A 463 -28.52 16.71 -8.32
N LEU A 464 -28.53 17.43 -9.45
CA LEU A 464 -29.14 18.76 -9.53
C LEU A 464 -30.64 18.72 -9.24
N ASP A 465 -31.41 17.77 -9.80
CA ASP A 465 -32.86 17.63 -9.54
C ASP A 465 -33.15 17.39 -8.05
N SER A 466 -32.23 16.71 -7.34
CA SER A 466 -32.39 16.41 -5.91
C SER A 466 -32.21 17.62 -4.98
N VAL A 467 -31.52 18.68 -5.42
CA VAL A 467 -31.22 19.86 -4.59
C VAL A 467 -31.80 21.17 -5.14
N ALA A 468 -32.09 21.24 -6.44
CA ALA A 468 -32.50 22.47 -7.10
C ALA A 468 -33.98 22.79 -6.87
N PRO A 469 -34.32 24.05 -6.52
CA PRO A 469 -35.71 24.49 -6.37
C PRO A 469 -36.51 24.30 -7.66
N ARG A 470 -37.83 24.15 -7.55
CA ARG A 470 -38.73 23.86 -8.70
C ARG A 470 -38.68 24.92 -9.80
N ARG A 471 -38.26 26.16 -9.48
CA ARG A 471 -38.10 27.28 -10.40
C ARG A 471 -36.80 28.02 -10.08
N GLY A 472 -36.06 28.45 -11.11
CA GLY A 472 -34.81 29.18 -10.95
C GLY A 472 -33.91 29.12 -12.21
N PRO A 473 -32.83 29.91 -12.26
CA PRO A 473 -31.93 29.97 -13.42
C PRO A 473 -31.23 28.64 -13.75
N CYS A 474 -31.04 27.78 -12.76
CA CYS A 474 -30.53 26.41 -12.92
C CYS A 474 -31.45 25.50 -13.75
N CYS A 475 -32.73 25.87 -13.92
CA CYS A 475 -33.72 25.13 -14.70
C CYS A 475 -33.82 25.63 -16.16
N SER A 476 -33.01 26.62 -16.56
CA SER A 476 -33.05 27.14 -17.93
C SER A 476 -32.51 26.11 -18.94
N SER A 477 -33.10 26.07 -20.13
CA SER A 477 -32.64 25.19 -21.21
C SER A 477 -31.20 25.47 -21.63
N TYR A 478 -30.70 26.69 -21.41
CA TYR A 478 -29.30 27.05 -21.63
C TYR A 478 -28.37 26.32 -20.64
N VAL A 479 -28.64 26.42 -19.33
CA VAL A 479 -27.82 25.78 -18.29
C VAL A 479 -27.86 24.26 -18.42
N LEU A 480 -29.04 23.68 -18.66
CA LEU A 480 -29.19 22.23 -18.85
C LEU A 480 -28.37 21.71 -20.04
N ARG A 481 -28.38 22.41 -21.18
CA ARG A 481 -27.56 22.05 -22.36
C ARG A 481 -26.06 22.17 -22.08
N TRP A 482 -25.64 23.19 -21.33
CA TRP A 482 -24.24 23.34 -20.91
C TRP A 482 -23.79 22.19 -20.00
N LEU A 483 -24.58 21.86 -18.99
CA LEU A 483 -24.29 20.73 -18.10
C LEU A 483 -24.20 19.42 -18.88
N ASN A 484 -25.12 19.17 -19.81
CA ASN A 484 -25.07 17.99 -20.68
C ASN A 484 -23.75 17.88 -21.47
N ARG A 485 -23.33 18.97 -22.13
CA ARG A 485 -22.07 19.01 -22.92
C ARG A 485 -20.81 18.80 -22.08
N LEU A 486 -20.77 19.34 -20.87
CA LEU A 486 -19.57 19.30 -20.02
C LEU A 486 -19.46 18.04 -19.17
N SER A 487 -20.57 17.33 -18.94
CA SER A 487 -20.60 16.23 -17.97
C SER A 487 -19.64 15.09 -18.34
N ALA A 488 -19.63 14.66 -19.61
CA ALA A 488 -18.77 13.56 -20.06
C ALA A 488 -17.27 13.93 -20.06
N PRO A 489 -16.83 15.07 -20.65
CA PRO A 489 -15.43 15.51 -20.56
C PRO A 489 -14.94 15.69 -19.12
N ALA A 490 -15.74 16.31 -18.25
CA ALA A 490 -15.37 16.51 -16.85
C ALA A 490 -15.18 15.19 -16.10
N THR A 491 -16.02 14.19 -16.38
CA THR A 491 -15.89 12.85 -15.80
C THR A 491 -14.57 12.19 -16.20
N ILE A 492 -14.19 12.25 -17.48
CA ILE A 492 -12.92 11.68 -17.97
C ILE A 492 -11.72 12.37 -17.31
N VAL A 493 -11.74 13.70 -17.17
CA VAL A 493 -10.66 14.45 -16.51
C VAL A 493 -10.47 13.98 -15.07
N VAL A 494 -11.56 13.81 -14.32
CA VAL A 494 -11.49 13.30 -12.94
C VAL A 494 -10.95 11.86 -12.90
N GLU A 495 -11.42 10.99 -13.79
CA GLU A 495 -11.00 9.59 -13.85
C GLU A 495 -9.56 9.38 -14.32
N LEU A 496 -8.97 10.32 -15.05
CA LEU A 496 -7.53 10.36 -15.37
C LEU A 496 -6.70 10.94 -14.21
N ALA A 497 -7.25 11.91 -13.49
CA ALA A 497 -6.58 12.55 -12.36
C ALA A 497 -6.45 11.62 -11.15
N ILE A 498 -7.50 10.83 -10.84
CA ILE A 498 -7.49 9.87 -9.73
C ILE A 498 -6.28 8.92 -9.77
N PRO A 499 -6.05 8.10 -10.81
CA PRO A 499 -4.95 7.15 -10.84
C PRO A 499 -3.57 7.84 -10.89
N THR A 500 -3.49 9.00 -11.55
CA THR A 500 -2.28 9.83 -11.57
C THR A 500 -1.90 10.27 -10.16
N LEU A 501 -2.88 10.78 -9.39
CA LEU A 501 -2.67 11.18 -8.01
C LEU A 501 -2.46 9.97 -7.09
N LEU A 502 -3.16 8.85 -7.28
CA LEU A 502 -2.93 7.63 -6.51
C LEU A 502 -1.49 7.10 -6.67
N TRP A 503 -0.89 7.29 -7.85
CA TRP A 503 0.52 6.98 -8.08
C TRP A 503 1.45 8.03 -7.44
N LEU A 504 1.28 9.31 -7.78
CA LEU A 504 2.25 10.35 -7.43
C LEU A 504 2.11 10.88 -5.99
N ARG A 505 0.88 11.03 -5.51
CA ARG A 505 0.51 11.57 -4.20
C ARG A 505 -0.70 10.81 -3.63
N PRO A 506 -0.49 9.57 -3.13
CA PRO A 506 -1.58 8.67 -2.77
C PRO A 506 -2.68 9.28 -1.88
N PRO A 507 -2.37 10.09 -0.83
CA PRO A 507 -3.42 10.74 -0.03
C PRO A 507 -4.33 11.66 -0.85
N ALA A 508 -3.77 12.45 -1.77
CA ALA A 508 -4.55 13.34 -2.64
C ALA A 508 -5.41 12.53 -3.63
N GLY A 509 -4.88 11.43 -4.15
CA GLY A 509 -5.65 10.51 -5.02
C GLY A 509 -6.83 9.86 -4.28
N VAL A 510 -6.62 9.47 -3.02
CA VAL A 510 -7.69 8.91 -2.17
C VAL A 510 -8.78 9.96 -1.89
N ILE A 511 -8.42 11.21 -1.59
CA ILE A 511 -9.39 12.29 -1.36
C ILE A 511 -10.23 12.53 -2.63
N LEU A 512 -9.60 12.65 -3.80
CA LEU A 512 -10.30 12.86 -5.05
C LEU A 512 -11.23 11.69 -5.40
N ALA A 513 -10.75 10.45 -5.23
CA ALA A 513 -11.55 9.26 -5.46
C ALA A 513 -12.74 9.17 -4.49
N ALA A 514 -12.52 9.40 -3.19
CA ALA A 514 -13.59 9.40 -2.19
C ALA A 514 -14.66 10.45 -2.51
N ALA A 515 -14.25 11.65 -2.93
CA ALA A 515 -15.20 12.70 -3.36
C ALA A 515 -16.00 12.29 -4.61
N PHE A 516 -15.33 11.73 -5.62
CA PHE A 516 -15.98 11.27 -6.85
C PHE A 516 -17.02 10.17 -6.56
N HIS A 517 -16.65 9.14 -5.78
CA HIS A 517 -17.56 8.07 -5.39
C HIS A 517 -18.66 8.52 -4.44
N GLN A 518 -18.44 9.55 -3.63
CA GLN A 518 -19.49 10.15 -2.81
C GLN A 518 -20.59 10.77 -3.69
N LEU A 519 -20.24 11.43 -4.81
CA LEU A 519 -21.23 11.97 -5.76
C LEU A 519 -22.06 10.85 -6.40
N ILE A 520 -21.42 9.73 -6.74
CA ILE A 520 -22.11 8.54 -7.28
C ILE A 520 -23.07 7.94 -6.25
N ALA A 521 -22.66 7.84 -4.98
CA ALA A 521 -23.52 7.36 -3.90
C ALA A 521 -24.69 8.31 -3.62
N LEU A 522 -24.47 9.64 -3.72
CA LEU A 522 -25.49 10.66 -3.46
C LEU A 522 -26.56 10.77 -4.55
N ALA A 523 -26.29 10.28 -5.77
CA ALA A 523 -27.30 10.26 -6.82
C ALA A 523 -28.59 9.61 -6.30
N PRO A 524 -29.78 10.12 -6.62
CA PRO A 524 -31.03 9.49 -6.19
C PRO A 524 -31.26 8.17 -6.94
N PRO A 525 -32.02 7.23 -6.33
CA PRO A 525 -32.54 6.09 -7.05
C PRO A 525 -33.28 6.53 -8.32
N PRO A 526 -33.06 5.83 -9.44
CA PRO A 526 -32.50 4.48 -9.46
C PRO A 526 -31.04 4.47 -9.99
N ASN A 527 -30.42 5.64 -10.11
CA ASN A 527 -29.07 5.81 -10.67
C ASN A 527 -27.97 5.73 -9.60
N ASN A 528 -28.33 5.56 -8.33
CA ASN A 528 -27.38 5.46 -7.22
C ASN A 528 -26.57 4.15 -7.28
N ALA A 529 -25.25 4.25 -7.09
CA ALA A 529 -24.36 3.08 -7.02
C ALA A 529 -23.58 3.07 -5.68
N GLY A 530 -24.32 3.13 -4.57
CA GLY A 530 -23.75 3.15 -3.22
C GLY A 530 -22.93 1.89 -2.91
N GLY A 531 -23.42 0.69 -3.28
CA GLY A 531 -22.68 -0.57 -3.07
C GLY A 531 -21.33 -0.62 -3.79
N PHE A 532 -21.24 -0.05 -4.99
CA PHE A 532 -19.97 0.10 -5.70
C PHE A 532 -19.02 1.07 -5.01
N SER A 533 -19.57 2.20 -4.55
CA SER A 533 -18.81 3.22 -3.83
C SER A 533 -18.17 2.66 -2.54
N VAL A 534 -18.90 1.80 -1.82
CA VAL A 534 -18.39 1.04 -0.67
C VAL A 534 -17.25 0.11 -1.09
N ALA A 535 -17.46 -0.69 -2.14
CA ALA A 535 -16.44 -1.61 -2.64
C ALA A 535 -15.15 -0.86 -3.00
N VAL A 536 -15.24 0.29 -3.68
CA VAL A 536 -14.08 1.12 -3.99
C VAL A 536 -13.44 1.69 -2.73
N ALA A 537 -14.22 2.18 -1.77
CA ALA A 537 -13.70 2.72 -0.52
C ALA A 537 -12.82 1.70 0.24
N VAL A 538 -13.19 0.40 0.25
CA VAL A 538 -12.34 -0.66 0.79
C VAL A 538 -10.96 -0.66 0.15
N ARG A 539 -10.86 -0.56 -1.18
CA ARG A 539 -9.57 -0.62 -1.89
C ARG A 539 -8.78 0.68 -1.86
N LEU A 540 -9.43 1.82 -1.64
CA LEU A 540 -8.71 3.08 -1.39
C LEU A 540 -7.86 3.03 -0.11
N THR A 541 -8.24 2.20 0.87
CA THR A 541 -7.43 1.98 2.08
C THR A 541 -6.03 1.42 1.79
N LEU A 542 -5.85 0.75 0.63
CA LEU A 542 -4.57 0.18 0.21
C LEU A 542 -3.53 1.25 -0.07
N PHE A 543 -3.96 2.48 -0.34
CA PHE A 543 -3.10 3.62 -0.65
C PHE A 543 -2.76 4.47 0.57
N LEU A 544 -3.29 4.11 1.75
CA LEU A 544 -3.06 4.80 3.02
C LEU A 544 -2.29 3.91 3.99
N LYS A 545 -1.46 4.52 4.84
CA LYS A 545 -0.79 3.82 5.95
C LYS A 545 -1.69 3.72 7.19
N PRO A 546 -1.78 2.56 7.88
CA PRO A 546 -2.53 2.45 9.14
C PRO A 546 -1.94 3.35 10.24
N ARG A 547 -2.80 3.97 11.05
CA ARG A 547 -2.44 4.78 12.23
C ARG A 547 -3.39 4.53 13.39
N GLU A 548 -2.85 4.54 14.61
CA GLU A 548 -3.63 4.36 15.85
C GLU A 548 -4.53 5.56 16.18
N LYS A 549 -4.16 6.79 15.77
CA LYS A 549 -4.96 8.01 15.96
C LYS A 549 -5.27 8.69 14.63
N VAL A 550 -6.38 8.27 14.02
CA VAL A 550 -6.83 8.75 12.70
C VAL A 550 -7.76 9.94 12.81
N VAL A 551 -8.54 9.98 13.89
CA VAL A 551 -9.67 10.88 14.05
C VAL A 551 -9.43 11.78 15.25
N SER A 552 -9.23 13.09 14.99
CA SER A 552 -9.25 14.11 16.04
C SER A 552 -10.68 14.28 16.59
N LYS A 553 -10.85 14.89 17.77
CA LYS A 553 -12.21 15.18 18.31
C LYS A 553 -13.07 15.94 17.30
N THR A 554 -12.48 16.91 16.59
CA THR A 554 -13.12 17.67 15.51
C THR A 554 -13.48 16.76 14.33
N GLY A 555 -12.57 15.87 13.91
CA GLY A 555 -12.82 14.89 12.85
C GLY A 555 -13.95 13.92 13.21
N ALA A 556 -14.06 13.52 14.47
CA ALA A 556 -15.13 12.63 14.95
C ALA A 556 -16.50 13.33 14.88
N LEU A 557 -16.56 14.61 15.26
CA LEU A 557 -17.76 15.42 15.15
C LEU A 557 -18.20 15.58 13.69
N PHE A 558 -17.25 15.86 12.77
CA PHE A 558 -17.54 15.91 11.34
C PHE A 558 -18.07 14.58 10.82
N ALA A 559 -17.43 13.46 11.16
CA ALA A 559 -17.89 12.12 10.77
C ALA A 559 -19.31 11.86 11.27
N LEU A 560 -19.61 12.21 12.52
CA LEU A 560 -20.95 12.06 13.08
C LEU A 560 -21.99 12.85 12.27
N VAL A 561 -21.76 14.14 12.02
CA VAL A 561 -22.71 15.00 11.28
C VAL A 561 -23.00 14.45 9.88
N PHE A 562 -21.96 14.15 9.09
CA PHE A 562 -22.14 13.66 7.72
C PHE A 562 -22.83 12.29 7.67
N VAL A 563 -22.50 11.39 8.60
CA VAL A 563 -23.12 10.06 8.66
C VAL A 563 -24.57 10.13 9.12
N THR A 564 -24.91 11.00 10.09
CA THR A 564 -26.30 11.22 10.51
C THR A 564 -27.14 11.78 9.36
N LEU A 565 -26.63 12.78 8.63
CA LEU A 565 -27.31 13.34 7.46
C LEU A 565 -27.52 12.30 6.35
N ALA A 566 -26.49 11.49 6.06
CA ALA A 566 -26.60 10.43 5.06
C ALA A 566 -27.56 9.31 5.50
N THR A 567 -27.62 8.99 6.79
CA THR A 567 -28.56 8.01 7.37
C THR A 567 -30.00 8.50 7.24
N GLU A 568 -30.26 9.76 7.59
CA GLU A 568 -31.59 10.37 7.43
C GLU A 568 -32.02 10.39 5.96
N LEU A 569 -31.10 10.76 5.05
CA LEU A 569 -31.37 10.76 3.61
C LEU A 569 -31.62 9.33 3.08
N ALA A 570 -30.85 8.34 3.54
CA ALA A 570 -31.05 6.93 3.21
C ALA A 570 -32.43 6.44 3.65
N HIS A 571 -32.87 6.83 4.85
CA HIS A 571 -34.21 6.50 5.35
C HIS A 571 -35.31 7.12 4.50
N ARG A 572 -35.21 8.41 4.16
CA ARG A 572 -36.16 9.11 3.27
C ARG A 572 -36.22 8.52 1.86
N ARG A 573 -35.16 7.86 1.41
CA ARG A 573 -35.08 7.18 0.11
C ARG A 573 -35.57 5.74 0.13
N GLY A 574 -36.26 5.31 1.19
CA GLY A 574 -36.80 3.95 1.29
C GLY A 574 -35.76 2.90 1.69
N GLY A 575 -34.75 3.29 2.48
CA GLY A 575 -33.74 2.36 3.02
C GLY A 575 -32.49 2.22 2.15
N ASP A 576 -31.99 3.31 1.57
CA ASP A 576 -30.72 3.35 0.80
C ASP A 576 -29.48 3.32 1.72
N TRP A 577 -29.39 2.29 2.56
CA TRP A 577 -28.30 2.10 3.53
C TRP A 577 -26.88 2.10 2.94
N PRO A 578 -26.64 1.65 1.68
CA PRO A 578 -25.33 1.80 1.05
C PRO A 578 -24.82 3.25 1.00
N LEU A 579 -25.69 4.25 0.88
CA LEU A 579 -25.30 5.66 0.94
C LEU A 579 -24.70 6.04 2.29
N ALA A 580 -25.36 5.65 3.39
CA ALA A 580 -24.91 6.00 4.74
C ALA A 580 -23.52 5.42 5.03
N VAL A 581 -23.30 4.17 4.65
CA VAL A 581 -22.03 3.48 4.88
C VAL A 581 -20.93 3.96 3.93
N ALA A 582 -21.23 4.18 2.65
CA ALA A 582 -20.28 4.82 1.73
C ALA A 582 -19.80 6.16 2.29
N THR A 583 -20.72 6.96 2.84
CA THR A 583 -20.42 8.26 3.45
C THR A 583 -19.50 8.11 4.67
N LEU A 584 -19.80 7.18 5.58
CA LEU A 584 -18.93 6.88 6.72
C LEU A 584 -17.51 6.52 6.28
N MET A 585 -17.39 5.58 5.35
CA MET A 585 -16.10 5.10 4.86
C MET A 585 -15.31 6.21 4.16
N ASN A 586 -15.96 7.01 3.32
CA ASN A 586 -15.33 8.13 2.61
C ASN A 586 -14.85 9.21 3.58
N VAL A 587 -15.63 9.57 4.61
CA VAL A 587 -15.18 10.55 5.62
C VAL A 587 -13.96 10.01 6.37
N LEU A 588 -13.97 8.75 6.80
CA LEU A 588 -12.83 8.13 7.46
C LEU A 588 -11.56 8.10 6.56
N LEU A 589 -11.73 7.79 5.27
CA LEU A 589 -10.63 7.83 4.29
C LEU A 589 -10.06 9.24 4.12
N VAL A 590 -10.91 10.26 4.02
CA VAL A 590 -10.48 11.65 3.87
C VAL A 590 -9.74 12.12 5.12
N LEU A 591 -10.27 11.83 6.31
CA LEU A 591 -9.60 12.16 7.58
C LEU A 591 -8.22 11.48 7.68
N ALA A 592 -8.15 10.20 7.33
CA ALA A 592 -6.89 9.45 7.29
C ALA A 592 -5.90 10.06 6.29
N ALA A 593 -6.34 10.40 5.08
CA ALA A 593 -5.50 10.99 4.03
C ALA A 593 -4.97 12.38 4.43
N LEU A 594 -5.83 13.25 4.98
CA LEU A 594 -5.43 14.58 5.44
C LEU A 594 -4.35 14.52 6.54
N SER A 595 -4.48 13.57 7.48
CA SER A 595 -3.48 13.37 8.53
C SER A 595 -2.08 12.97 7.99
N GLN A 596 -2.02 12.33 6.82
CA GLN A 596 -0.77 11.88 6.20
C GLN A 596 -0.14 12.98 5.34
N GLN A 597 -0.96 13.79 4.68
CA GLN A 597 -0.49 14.89 3.84
C GLN A 597 0.29 15.96 4.64
N GLN A 598 -0.11 16.21 5.90
CA GLN A 598 0.59 17.17 6.79
C GLN A 598 2.02 16.74 7.14
N GLN A 599 2.34 15.45 7.18
CA GLN A 599 3.68 14.96 7.54
C GLN A 599 4.60 14.73 6.33
N GLN A 600 4.06 14.47 5.14
CA GLN A 600 4.88 14.34 3.92
C GLN A 600 5.65 15.63 3.57
N GLN A 601 5.19 16.79 4.05
CA GLN A 601 5.92 18.06 3.91
C GLN A 601 7.20 18.12 4.78
N GLN A 602 7.41 17.19 5.71
CA GLN A 602 8.56 17.20 6.64
C GLN A 602 9.66 16.17 6.32
N GLN A 603 9.52 15.34 5.28
CA GLN A 603 10.52 14.30 4.94
C GLN A 603 11.02 14.45 3.51
N GLN A 604 12.35 14.53 3.34
CA GLN A 604 13.02 14.54 2.03
C GLN A 604 12.81 13.20 1.28
N PRO A 605 12.65 13.23 -0.06
CA PRO A 605 12.35 12.04 -0.83
C PRO A 605 13.58 11.13 -0.97
N CYS A 606 13.56 9.98 -0.28
CA CYS A 606 14.56 8.93 -0.46
C CYS A 606 14.21 8.12 -1.72
N THR A 607 14.91 8.39 -2.82
CA THR A 607 14.76 7.66 -4.09
C THR A 607 15.42 6.29 -4.00
N ARG A 608 14.64 5.25 -3.68
CA ARG A 608 15.11 3.86 -3.78
C ARG A 608 14.28 3.10 -4.81
N LYS A 609 14.95 2.61 -5.87
CA LYS A 609 14.36 1.68 -6.85
C LYS A 609 13.94 0.40 -6.13
N ARG A 610 12.64 0.21 -5.91
CA ARG A 610 12.07 -1.06 -5.44
C ARG A 610 12.09 -2.05 -6.61
N ARG A 611 12.59 -3.28 -6.41
CA ARG A 611 12.36 -4.39 -7.33
C ARG A 611 10.87 -4.74 -7.29
N PHE A 612 10.11 -4.13 -8.19
CA PHE A 612 8.66 -4.27 -8.31
C PHE A 612 8.25 -5.63 -8.92
N TRP A 613 9.10 -6.18 -9.79
CA TRP A 613 8.80 -7.37 -10.58
C TRP A 613 9.23 -8.67 -9.89
N ASN A 614 8.24 -9.50 -9.56
CA ASN A 614 8.37 -10.92 -9.30
C ASN A 614 7.26 -11.65 -10.09
N ILE A 615 7.37 -12.98 -10.26
CA ILE A 615 6.44 -13.77 -11.09
C ILE A 615 4.99 -13.59 -10.63
N LYS A 616 4.75 -13.60 -9.31
CA LYS A 616 3.40 -13.42 -8.74
C LYS A 616 2.76 -12.09 -9.15
N ASN A 617 3.50 -10.98 -8.99
CA ASN A 617 3.03 -9.65 -9.38
C ASN A 617 2.82 -9.56 -10.90
N GLY A 618 3.72 -10.15 -11.68
CA GLY A 618 3.64 -10.17 -13.14
C GLY A 618 2.40 -10.90 -13.64
N THR A 619 2.12 -12.10 -13.12
CA THR A 619 0.93 -12.89 -13.52
C THR A 619 -0.37 -12.16 -13.18
N LEU A 620 -0.49 -11.60 -11.97
CA LEU A 620 -1.69 -10.89 -11.54
C LEU A 620 -1.94 -9.60 -12.34
N LEU A 621 -0.89 -8.92 -12.79
CA LEU A 621 -1.00 -7.77 -13.69
C LEU A 621 -1.31 -8.19 -15.13
N ALA A 622 -0.76 -9.31 -15.60
CA ALA A 622 -1.09 -9.86 -16.91
C ALA A 622 -2.59 -10.24 -16.99
N LEU A 623 -3.17 -10.79 -15.92
CA LEU A 623 -4.61 -11.06 -15.84
C LEU A 623 -5.46 -9.77 -15.91
N ALA A 624 -5.05 -8.71 -15.21
CA ALA A 624 -5.69 -7.41 -15.30
C ALA A 624 -5.63 -6.84 -16.73
N PHE A 625 -4.45 -6.92 -17.35
CA PHE A 625 -4.25 -6.45 -18.72
C PHE A 625 -5.06 -7.25 -19.73
N ALA A 626 -5.07 -8.58 -19.62
CA ALA A 626 -5.85 -9.46 -20.49
C ALA A 626 -7.34 -9.09 -20.46
N TYR A 627 -7.90 -8.83 -19.27
CA TYR A 627 -9.29 -8.39 -19.14
C TYR A 627 -9.60 -7.12 -19.95
N VAL A 628 -8.70 -6.14 -19.92
CA VAL A 628 -8.86 -4.89 -20.66
C VAL A 628 -8.55 -5.08 -22.15
N ALA A 629 -7.68 -5.99 -22.53
CA ALA A 629 -7.28 -6.20 -23.93
C ALA A 629 -8.29 -7.03 -24.74
N LEU A 630 -8.98 -8.00 -24.13
CA LEU A 630 -9.90 -8.89 -24.85
C LEU A 630 -10.99 -8.15 -25.64
N PRO A 631 -11.66 -7.11 -25.11
CA PRO A 631 -12.65 -6.37 -25.88
C PRO A 631 -12.04 -5.50 -26.98
N ILE A 632 -10.84 -4.93 -26.75
CA ILE A 632 -10.09 -4.16 -27.75
C ILE A 632 -9.73 -5.04 -28.96
N LEU A 633 -9.39 -6.30 -28.70
CA LEU A 633 -9.05 -7.28 -29.73
C LEU A 633 -10.28 -7.88 -30.44
N GLY A 634 -11.50 -7.47 -30.06
CA GLY A 634 -12.75 -8.05 -30.58
C GLY A 634 -12.97 -9.51 -30.16
N LEU A 635 -12.23 -9.98 -29.16
CA LEU A 635 -12.35 -11.35 -28.64
C LEU A 635 -13.45 -11.49 -27.59
N GLN A 636 -13.92 -10.38 -27.02
CA GLN A 636 -15.00 -10.33 -26.04
C GLN A 636 -15.94 -9.18 -26.37
N ASP A 637 -17.25 -9.45 -26.43
CA ASP A 637 -18.24 -8.39 -26.62
C ASP A 637 -18.31 -7.49 -25.39
N MET A 638 -18.42 -6.19 -25.65
CA MET A 638 -18.53 -5.19 -24.59
C MET A 638 -19.98 -5.06 -24.13
N GLY A 639 -20.34 -5.80 -23.09
CA GLY A 639 -21.70 -5.77 -22.52
C GLY A 639 -21.94 -4.61 -21.56
N ALA A 640 -23.21 -4.32 -21.24
CA ALA A 640 -23.58 -3.25 -20.31
C ALA A 640 -23.32 -3.46 -18.78
N PRO A 641 -22.74 -4.58 -18.26
CA PRO A 641 -22.08 -4.56 -16.96
C PRO A 641 -20.67 -3.97 -17.07
N THR A 642 -20.18 -3.70 -18.28
CA THR A 642 -18.88 -3.06 -18.38
C THR A 642 -18.94 -1.62 -17.87
N MET A 643 -17.98 -1.21 -17.03
CA MET A 643 -17.95 0.18 -16.49
C MET A 643 -17.69 1.24 -17.57
N PHE A 644 -17.61 0.79 -18.81
CA PHE A 644 -17.24 1.47 -20.03
C PHE A 644 -18.53 1.72 -20.80
N ALA A 645 -18.97 2.98 -20.89
CA ALA A 645 -20.31 3.27 -21.36
C ALA A 645 -20.55 2.87 -22.83
N ASN A 646 -21.76 2.32 -23.04
CA ASN A 646 -22.51 2.13 -24.31
C ASN A 646 -21.71 1.53 -25.46
N LEU A 647 -21.51 0.23 -25.36
CA LEU A 647 -20.85 -0.57 -26.38
C LEU A 647 -21.82 -1.66 -26.81
N ARG A 648 -21.90 -1.92 -28.12
CA ARG A 648 -22.82 -2.83 -28.82
C ARG A 648 -23.32 -3.97 -27.96
N VAL A 649 -24.63 -4.14 -27.90
CA VAL A 649 -25.17 -5.12 -26.98
C VAL A 649 -26.21 -6.00 -27.62
N TYR A 650 -25.73 -7.02 -28.31
CA TYR A 650 -26.59 -8.04 -28.88
C TYR A 650 -25.95 -9.41 -28.70
N GLY A 651 -26.00 -9.89 -27.46
CA GLY A 651 -25.51 -11.21 -27.07
C GLY A 651 -23.99 -11.33 -27.05
N GLY A 652 -23.50 -12.27 -26.25
CA GLY A 652 -22.08 -12.44 -25.94
C GLY A 652 -21.89 -13.00 -24.53
N SER A 653 -20.65 -13.14 -24.09
CA SER A 653 -20.30 -13.45 -22.69
C SER A 653 -19.26 -12.44 -22.19
N ASN A 654 -19.37 -12.09 -20.92
CA ASN A 654 -18.38 -11.30 -20.18
C ASN A 654 -17.26 -12.18 -19.58
N HIS A 655 -17.13 -13.44 -20.00
CA HIS A 655 -16.20 -14.39 -19.42
C HIS A 655 -14.80 -14.30 -20.05
N VAL A 656 -13.81 -13.99 -19.21
CA VAL A 656 -12.39 -13.82 -19.58
C VAL A 656 -11.75 -15.12 -20.06
N ILE A 657 -12.19 -16.27 -19.54
CA ILE A 657 -11.58 -17.58 -19.80
C ILE A 657 -12.25 -18.29 -21.00
N ALA A 658 -13.46 -17.89 -21.38
CA ALA A 658 -14.25 -18.53 -22.44
C ALA A 658 -15.21 -17.50 -23.06
N PRO A 659 -14.69 -16.57 -23.88
CA PRO A 659 -15.52 -15.60 -24.58
C PRO A 659 -16.42 -16.35 -25.56
N THR A 660 -17.70 -16.49 -25.23
CA THR A 660 -18.64 -17.28 -26.03
C THR A 660 -19.01 -16.61 -27.35
N SER A 661 -18.65 -15.34 -27.55
CA SER A 661 -18.74 -14.64 -28.85
C SER A 661 -17.91 -15.34 -29.94
N LEU A 662 -16.91 -16.13 -29.55
CA LEU A 662 -16.16 -17.03 -30.43
C LEU A 662 -16.91 -18.34 -30.75
N LEU A 663 -17.87 -18.73 -29.90
CA LEU A 663 -18.59 -20.01 -30.00
C LEU A 663 -19.99 -19.86 -30.60
N VAL A 664 -20.65 -18.72 -30.38
CA VAL A 664 -22.04 -18.47 -30.78
C VAL A 664 -22.20 -17.01 -31.19
N ARG A 665 -22.66 -16.78 -32.43
CA ARG A 665 -23.05 -15.45 -32.93
C ARG A 665 -24.58 -15.38 -33.06
N PRO A 666 -25.29 -14.71 -32.13
CA PRO A 666 -26.74 -14.66 -32.16
C PRO A 666 -27.25 -13.78 -33.30
N LYS A 667 -28.48 -14.07 -33.77
CA LYS A 667 -29.22 -13.21 -34.68
C LYS A 667 -29.99 -12.17 -33.88
N LEU A 668 -30.27 -11.02 -34.48
CA LEU A 668 -30.96 -9.92 -33.82
C LEU A 668 -32.44 -9.87 -34.15
N LEU A 669 -33.27 -9.63 -33.14
CA LEU A 669 -34.71 -9.51 -33.24
C LEU A 669 -35.21 -8.23 -32.56
N ARG A 670 -36.17 -7.53 -33.17
CA ARG A 670 -36.92 -6.45 -32.52
C ARG A 670 -38.27 -6.99 -32.05
N LEU A 671 -38.41 -7.21 -30.74
CA LEU A 671 -39.66 -7.53 -30.07
C LEU A 671 -40.56 -6.29 -30.04
N GLU A 672 -41.61 -6.32 -30.85
CA GLU A 672 -42.56 -5.22 -31.04
C GLU A 672 -43.63 -5.22 -29.93
N VAL A 673 -44.17 -6.40 -29.61
CA VAL A 673 -45.28 -6.57 -28.66
C VAL A 673 -45.05 -7.81 -27.81
N SER A 674 -45.37 -7.70 -26.51
CA SER A 674 -45.43 -8.83 -25.58
C SER A 674 -46.56 -8.66 -24.58
N THR A 675 -47.42 -9.67 -24.47
CA THR A 675 -48.40 -9.80 -23.37
C THR A 675 -47.95 -10.76 -22.27
N SER A 676 -46.81 -11.46 -22.45
CA SER A 676 -46.27 -12.33 -21.39
C SER A 676 -45.89 -11.52 -20.16
N ARG A 677 -46.43 -11.93 -19.02
CA ARG A 677 -46.16 -11.29 -17.73
C ARG A 677 -44.69 -11.50 -17.34
N THR A 678 -44.17 -12.72 -17.47
CA THR A 678 -42.78 -13.07 -17.18
C THR A 678 -41.85 -12.20 -18.02
N ILE A 679 -42.07 -12.08 -19.33
CA ILE A 679 -41.21 -11.27 -20.20
C ILE A 679 -41.28 -9.77 -19.83
N ASN A 680 -42.47 -9.25 -19.55
CA ASN A 680 -42.69 -7.83 -19.21
C ASN A 680 -42.17 -7.46 -17.80
N GLU A 681 -42.28 -8.37 -16.82
CA GLU A 681 -41.71 -8.22 -15.47
C GLU A 681 -40.19 -8.30 -15.50
N ILE A 682 -39.66 -9.19 -16.34
CA ILE A 682 -38.23 -9.35 -16.54
C ILE A 682 -37.69 -8.07 -17.21
N HIS A 683 -38.29 -7.57 -18.30
CA HIS A 683 -37.89 -6.36 -19.02
C HIS A 683 -38.82 -5.15 -18.76
N PRO A 684 -38.85 -4.58 -17.53
CA PRO A 684 -39.65 -3.40 -17.31
C PRO A 684 -39.02 -2.27 -18.12
N ASN A 685 -39.79 -1.72 -19.06
CA ASN A 685 -39.45 -0.51 -19.82
C ASN A 685 -38.85 0.55 -18.88
N GLU A 686 -38.01 1.43 -19.42
CA GLU A 686 -37.29 2.49 -18.69
C GLU A 686 -38.08 2.98 -17.46
N VAL A 687 -37.65 2.57 -16.27
CA VAL A 687 -38.28 2.98 -15.02
C VAL A 687 -37.86 4.41 -14.75
N ALA A 688 -38.52 5.37 -15.40
CA ALA A 688 -38.35 6.79 -15.12
C ALA A 688 -38.99 7.10 -13.76
N HIS A 689 -38.20 7.07 -12.68
CA HIS A 689 -38.69 7.40 -11.34
C HIS A 689 -39.03 8.90 -11.18
N SER A 690 -38.44 9.79 -11.98
CA SER A 690 -38.68 11.25 -11.94
C SER A 690 -39.06 11.78 -13.32
N LYS A 691 -40.33 12.18 -13.50
CA LYS A 691 -40.81 12.87 -14.71
C LYS A 691 -40.06 14.19 -14.97
N ARG A 692 -39.65 14.88 -13.90
CA ARG A 692 -38.90 16.14 -13.98
C ARG A 692 -37.50 15.92 -14.52
N LEU A 693 -36.78 14.92 -13.98
CA LEU A 693 -35.46 14.55 -14.48
C LEU A 693 -35.49 14.15 -15.96
N THR A 694 -36.47 13.33 -16.37
CA THR A 694 -36.63 12.94 -17.78
C THR A 694 -36.90 14.16 -18.67
N ALA A 695 -37.73 15.11 -18.22
CA ALA A 695 -37.95 16.35 -18.96
C ALA A 695 -36.68 17.21 -19.05
N TRP A 696 -35.88 17.28 -17.98
CA TRP A 696 -34.61 18.01 -17.97
C TRP A 696 -33.57 17.40 -18.91
N LEU A 697 -33.44 16.08 -18.90
CA LEU A 697 -32.59 15.35 -19.84
C LEU A 697 -33.02 15.62 -21.28
N ARG A 698 -34.31 15.50 -21.61
CA ARG A 698 -34.82 15.81 -22.96
C ARG A 698 -34.57 17.25 -23.36
N THR A 699 -34.82 18.20 -22.45
CA THR A 699 -34.58 19.64 -22.68
C THR A 699 -33.09 19.96 -22.88
N SER A 700 -32.20 19.17 -22.29
CA SER A 700 -30.75 19.32 -22.46
C SER A 700 -30.20 18.72 -23.76
N GLY A 701 -31.03 18.02 -24.54
CA GLY A 701 -30.63 17.28 -25.73
C GLY A 701 -30.20 15.83 -25.47
N HIS A 702 -30.46 15.29 -24.27
CA HIS A 702 -30.27 13.89 -23.91
C HIS A 702 -31.55 13.07 -24.20
N SER A 703 -31.44 11.77 -24.46
CA SER A 703 -32.58 10.88 -24.76
C SER A 703 -33.65 10.80 -23.65
N GLY A 704 -33.25 11.11 -22.41
CA GLY A 704 -34.09 10.94 -21.22
C GLY A 704 -33.98 9.57 -20.56
N ARG A 705 -33.16 8.67 -21.11
CA ARG A 705 -32.89 7.32 -20.60
C ARG A 705 -32.28 7.34 -19.19
N GLN A 706 -32.64 6.34 -18.37
CA GLN A 706 -32.11 6.11 -17.01
C GLN A 706 -31.50 4.70 -16.89
N PHE A 707 -30.72 4.45 -15.83
CA PHE A 707 -29.77 3.32 -15.77
C PHE A 707 -30.35 1.99 -15.25
N ALA A 708 -31.57 1.97 -14.69
CA ALA A 708 -31.81 1.10 -13.56
C ALA A 708 -32.60 -0.23 -13.67
N PRO A 709 -33.54 -0.45 -14.59
CA PRO A 709 -34.24 -1.73 -14.60
C PRO A 709 -33.34 -2.91 -15.02
N TYR A 710 -32.29 -2.63 -15.80
CA TYR A 710 -31.36 -3.60 -16.37
C TYR A 710 -30.34 -4.16 -15.37
N VAL A 711 -29.74 -3.27 -14.59
CA VAL A 711 -28.77 -3.57 -13.54
C VAL A 711 -29.38 -4.54 -12.52
N ALA A 712 -30.66 -4.37 -12.25
CA ALA A 712 -31.42 -5.16 -11.30
C ALA A 712 -31.35 -6.66 -11.60
N ARG A 713 -31.42 -7.08 -12.86
CA ARG A 713 -31.31 -8.51 -13.23
C ARG A 713 -29.90 -9.05 -13.16
N ALA A 714 -28.90 -8.26 -13.56
CA ALA A 714 -27.49 -8.66 -13.43
C ALA A 714 -27.08 -8.81 -11.96
N VAL A 715 -27.77 -8.12 -11.04
CA VAL A 715 -27.44 -8.07 -9.61
C VAL A 715 -28.56 -8.59 -8.70
N GLY A 716 -29.52 -9.35 -9.24
CA GLY A 716 -30.55 -10.08 -8.48
C GLY A 716 -31.55 -9.22 -7.69
N ILE A 717 -31.75 -7.96 -8.07
CA ILE A 717 -32.79 -7.07 -7.53
C ILE A 717 -34.04 -7.23 -8.39
N THR A 718 -35.14 -7.66 -7.78
CA THR A 718 -36.45 -7.70 -8.41
C THR A 718 -37.12 -6.33 -8.33
N PHE A 719 -37.40 -5.73 -9.48
CA PHE A 719 -38.38 -4.65 -9.58
C PHE A 719 -39.74 -5.27 -9.89
N SER A 720 -40.78 -4.90 -9.14
CA SER A 720 -42.16 -5.27 -9.46
C SER A 720 -42.92 -4.03 -9.95
N PRO A 721 -42.88 -3.73 -11.26
CA PRO A 721 -43.96 -2.97 -11.86
C PRO A 721 -45.04 -3.96 -12.29
N ASN A 722 -46.22 -3.85 -11.68
CA ASN A 722 -47.42 -4.54 -12.12
C ASN A 722 -47.80 -3.98 -13.52
N ARG A 723 -47.24 -4.54 -14.61
CA ARG A 723 -47.52 -4.12 -15.99
C ARG A 723 -47.91 -5.30 -16.85
N THR A 724 -48.96 -5.10 -17.64
CA THR A 724 -49.59 -6.10 -18.50
C THR A 724 -49.18 -6.00 -19.97
N SER A 725 -48.38 -5.00 -20.36
CA SER A 725 -47.92 -4.81 -21.75
C SER A 725 -46.53 -4.18 -21.87
N LEU A 726 -45.87 -4.47 -22.99
CA LEU A 726 -44.64 -3.81 -23.43
C LEU A 726 -44.94 -2.36 -23.86
N ALA A 727 -44.27 -1.37 -23.27
CA ALA A 727 -44.48 0.05 -23.55
C ALA A 727 -43.57 0.61 -24.66
N THR A 728 -42.51 -0.11 -25.03
CA THR A 728 -41.52 0.30 -26.05
C THR A 728 -40.91 -0.95 -26.69
N PRO A 729 -40.72 -1.00 -28.03
CA PRO A 729 -40.08 -2.14 -28.68
C PRO A 729 -38.70 -2.44 -28.10
N LEU A 730 -38.34 -3.72 -28.00
CA LEU A 730 -37.06 -4.19 -27.46
C LEU A 730 -36.25 -4.88 -28.56
N LEU A 731 -35.00 -4.49 -28.72
CA LEU A 731 -34.03 -5.19 -29.55
C LEU A 731 -33.26 -6.20 -28.70
N LEU A 732 -33.31 -7.49 -29.05
CA LEU A 732 -32.65 -8.56 -28.31
C LEU A 732 -32.11 -9.68 -29.22
N PRO A 733 -31.11 -10.45 -28.76
CA PRO A 733 -30.68 -11.69 -29.40
C PRO A 733 -31.82 -12.71 -29.51
N ASP A 734 -31.84 -13.48 -30.60
CA ASP A 734 -32.75 -14.60 -30.81
C ASP A 734 -32.66 -15.65 -29.68
N LEU A 735 -31.46 -15.90 -29.18
CA LEU A 735 -31.22 -16.77 -28.04
C LEU A 735 -31.83 -16.25 -26.73
N GLU A 736 -31.94 -14.92 -26.56
CA GLU A 736 -32.58 -14.35 -25.38
C GLU A 736 -34.09 -14.52 -25.43
N LEU A 737 -34.70 -14.35 -26.61
CA LEU A 737 -36.12 -14.60 -26.80
C LEU A 737 -36.45 -16.06 -26.48
N ARG A 738 -35.61 -17.00 -26.92
CA ARG A 738 -35.70 -18.42 -26.58
C ARG A 738 -35.64 -18.68 -25.07
N ARG A 739 -34.72 -18.02 -24.37
CA ARG A 739 -34.58 -18.14 -22.92
C ARG A 739 -35.82 -17.62 -22.20
N LEU A 740 -36.30 -16.44 -22.59
CA LEU A 740 -37.45 -15.77 -22.02
C LEU A 740 -38.75 -16.57 -22.17
N LEU A 741 -38.98 -17.15 -23.36
CA LEU A 741 -40.13 -18.01 -23.62
C LEU A 741 -40.06 -19.31 -22.80
N ALA A 742 -38.87 -19.93 -22.71
CA ALA A 742 -38.69 -21.12 -21.88
C ALA A 742 -38.95 -20.85 -20.39
N GLU A 743 -38.58 -19.66 -19.90
CA GLU A 743 -38.83 -19.23 -18.53
C GLU A 743 -40.32 -18.93 -18.28
N ALA A 744 -41.00 -18.23 -19.20
CA ALA A 744 -42.44 -18.00 -19.14
C ALA A 744 -43.23 -19.33 -19.08
N ASN A 745 -42.89 -20.28 -19.96
CA ASN A 745 -43.49 -21.61 -19.98
C ASN A 745 -43.21 -22.39 -18.69
N ALA A 746 -41.98 -22.31 -18.14
CA ALA A 746 -41.62 -22.97 -16.88
C ALA A 746 -42.34 -22.37 -15.67
N ASN A 747 -42.69 -21.07 -15.72
CA ASN A 747 -43.51 -20.39 -14.73
C ASN A 747 -45.02 -20.67 -14.88
N GLY A 748 -45.42 -21.52 -15.84
CA GLY A 748 -46.80 -21.89 -16.07
C GLY A 748 -47.62 -20.87 -16.88
N GLU A 749 -46.98 -19.91 -17.55
CA GLU A 749 -47.68 -19.03 -18.49
C GLU A 749 -48.07 -19.80 -19.74
N THR A 750 -49.37 -19.97 -19.95
CA THR A 750 -49.94 -20.69 -21.09
C THR A 750 -50.70 -19.79 -22.06
N ASP A 751 -50.98 -18.54 -21.66
CA ASP A 751 -51.70 -17.54 -22.44
C ASP A 751 -50.85 -16.28 -22.66
N TYR A 752 -50.18 -16.19 -23.82
CA TYR A 752 -49.40 -15.02 -24.20
C TYR A 752 -49.30 -14.82 -25.72
N LEU A 753 -49.07 -13.57 -26.12
CA LEU A 753 -48.87 -13.10 -27.49
C LEU A 753 -47.52 -12.38 -27.57
N ILE A 754 -46.72 -12.75 -28.55
CA ILE A 754 -45.40 -12.18 -28.84
C ILE A 754 -45.33 -11.81 -30.32
N GLN A 755 -45.01 -10.56 -30.62
CA GLN A 755 -44.76 -10.09 -31.98
C GLN A 755 -43.32 -9.60 -32.09
N TYR A 756 -42.56 -10.12 -33.04
CA TYR A 756 -41.17 -9.70 -33.26
C TYR A 756 -40.81 -9.64 -34.75
N THR A 757 -39.83 -8.80 -35.07
CA THR A 757 -39.28 -8.60 -36.41
C THR A 757 -37.85 -9.11 -36.45
N LYS A 758 -37.51 -9.97 -37.42
CA LYS A 758 -36.12 -10.38 -37.66
C LYS A 758 -35.34 -9.24 -38.30
N LEU A 759 -34.12 -9.02 -37.85
CA LEU A 759 -33.25 -8.01 -38.44
C LEU A 759 -32.19 -8.65 -39.35
N PRO A 760 -31.79 -7.98 -40.45
CA PRO A 760 -30.72 -8.44 -41.33
C PRO A 760 -29.42 -8.63 -40.56
N SER A 761 -28.57 -9.58 -40.95
CA SER A 761 -27.24 -9.74 -40.37
C SER A 761 -26.27 -8.69 -40.95
N GLY A 762 -25.87 -7.68 -40.16
CA GLY A 762 -24.78 -6.74 -40.52
C GLY A 762 -24.81 -5.39 -39.82
N ASP A 763 -23.66 -4.90 -39.36
CA ASP A 763 -23.45 -3.76 -38.43
C ASP A 763 -23.99 -2.36 -38.82
N ARG A 764 -24.59 -2.15 -39.99
CA ARG A 764 -25.02 -0.81 -40.44
C ARG A 764 -26.36 -0.89 -41.17
N VAL A 765 -27.35 -0.20 -40.59
CA VAL A 765 -28.72 0.03 -41.08
C VAL A 765 -29.69 -1.14 -40.81
N PHE A 766 -30.16 -1.23 -39.57
CA PHE A 766 -31.12 -2.25 -39.11
C PHE A 766 -32.58 -1.79 -39.05
N PHE A 767 -32.90 -0.56 -39.46
CA PHE A 767 -34.16 0.08 -39.06
C PHE A 767 -35.25 0.13 -40.13
N ASP A 768 -34.87 0.18 -41.40
CA ASP A 768 -35.81 0.43 -42.51
C ASP A 768 -36.19 -0.84 -43.30
N ALA A 769 -35.62 -2.00 -42.98
CA ALA A 769 -35.91 -3.25 -43.68
C ALA A 769 -36.67 -4.23 -42.78
N ALA A 770 -37.99 -4.08 -42.69
CA ALA A 770 -38.86 -5.12 -42.16
C ALA A 770 -38.87 -6.31 -43.13
N THR A 771 -38.00 -7.28 -42.91
CA THR A 771 -38.09 -8.58 -43.58
C THR A 771 -38.76 -9.56 -42.62
N ASN A 772 -40.09 -9.61 -42.68
CA ASN A 772 -40.98 -10.57 -42.00
C ASN A 772 -41.14 -10.37 -40.48
N THR A 773 -42.24 -9.73 -40.08
CA THR A 773 -42.72 -9.68 -38.69
C THR A 773 -43.53 -10.95 -38.38
N CYS A 774 -43.12 -11.66 -37.33
CA CYS A 774 -43.71 -12.92 -36.84
C CYS A 774 -44.68 -12.64 -35.70
N VAL A 775 -45.80 -13.35 -35.65
CA VAL A 775 -46.74 -13.32 -34.52
C VAL A 775 -46.85 -14.74 -33.95
N LEU A 776 -46.52 -14.88 -32.67
CA LEU A 776 -46.59 -16.12 -31.91
C LEU A 776 -47.63 -15.96 -30.80
N SER A 777 -48.61 -16.86 -30.73
CA SER A 777 -49.53 -16.95 -29.60
C SER A 777 -49.52 -18.35 -28.98
N SER A 778 -49.73 -18.41 -27.66
CA SER A 778 -50.06 -19.62 -26.92
C SER A 778 -51.41 -19.37 -26.25
N PRO A 779 -52.46 -20.18 -26.49
CA PRO A 779 -52.56 -21.20 -27.54
C PRO A 779 -52.53 -20.60 -28.96
N PRO A 780 -52.23 -21.39 -30.01
CA PRO A 780 -52.21 -20.91 -31.39
C PRO A 780 -53.58 -20.35 -31.80
N PRO A 781 -53.63 -19.32 -32.67
CA PRO A 781 -54.89 -18.70 -33.04
C PRO A 781 -55.73 -19.68 -33.88
N PRO A 782 -57.07 -19.62 -33.79
CA PRO A 782 -57.93 -20.46 -34.62
C PRO A 782 -57.71 -20.13 -36.11
N PRO A 783 -57.71 -21.14 -37.01
CA PRO A 783 -57.44 -20.92 -38.41
C PRO A 783 -58.54 -20.05 -39.05
N SER A 784 -58.12 -18.92 -39.62
CA SER A 784 -58.84 -17.96 -40.48
C SER A 784 -59.65 -16.82 -39.83
N SER A 785 -59.19 -15.58 -40.04
CA SER A 785 -59.74 -14.68 -41.07
C SER A 785 -58.83 -13.46 -41.24
N SER A 786 -58.61 -13.10 -42.49
CA SER A 786 -57.63 -12.13 -43.00
C SER A 786 -57.74 -10.72 -42.42
N SER A 787 -56.62 -10.14 -41.97
CA SER A 787 -56.05 -8.90 -42.54
C SER A 787 -54.78 -8.43 -41.77
N SER A 788 -53.87 -7.83 -42.54
CA SER A 788 -52.60 -7.17 -42.15
C SER A 788 -51.36 -8.07 -41.97
N SER A 789 -50.47 -8.01 -42.97
CA SER A 789 -48.99 -8.13 -42.98
C SER A 789 -48.19 -9.08 -42.07
N SER A 790 -48.77 -9.86 -41.15
CA SER A 790 -48.06 -10.82 -40.30
C SER A 790 -48.20 -12.24 -40.86
N SER A 791 -47.11 -12.81 -41.35
CA SER A 791 -47.03 -14.22 -41.73
C SER A 791 -46.97 -15.12 -40.49
N GLU A 792 -47.64 -16.28 -40.52
CA GLU A 792 -47.40 -17.35 -39.54
C GLU A 792 -45.89 -17.66 -39.46
N CYS A 793 -45.42 -17.91 -38.25
CA CYS A 793 -44.02 -18.18 -37.97
C CYS A 793 -43.53 -19.44 -38.69
N ALA A 794 -42.39 -19.34 -39.40
CA ALA A 794 -41.78 -20.48 -40.08
C ALA A 794 -41.38 -21.60 -39.06
N PRO A 795 -41.27 -22.87 -39.48
CA PRO A 795 -40.98 -23.98 -38.55
C PRO A 795 -39.62 -23.88 -37.84
N ASP A 796 -38.67 -23.12 -38.38
CA ASP A 796 -37.32 -22.91 -37.87
C ASP A 796 -37.18 -21.67 -36.96
N GLU A 797 -38.29 -21.03 -36.62
CA GLU A 797 -38.30 -19.80 -35.84
C GLU A 797 -37.74 -19.99 -34.42
N PRO A 798 -37.02 -18.98 -33.85
CA PRO A 798 -36.43 -19.07 -32.52
C PRO A 798 -37.40 -19.59 -31.44
N PRO A 799 -38.67 -19.14 -31.35
CA PRO A 799 -39.66 -19.65 -30.39
C PRO A 799 -39.97 -21.14 -30.45
N LEU A 800 -39.80 -21.78 -31.62
CA LEU A 800 -40.10 -23.20 -31.83
C LEU A 800 -38.92 -24.11 -31.49
N ASN A 801 -37.74 -23.52 -31.27
CA ASN A 801 -36.55 -24.26 -30.88
C ASN A 801 -36.58 -24.60 -29.38
N PRO A 802 -36.01 -25.75 -28.95
CA PRO A 802 -35.95 -26.12 -27.54
C PRO A 802 -35.22 -25.06 -26.71
N GLY A 803 -35.56 -24.98 -25.41
CA GLY A 803 -34.89 -24.08 -24.49
C GLY A 803 -33.36 -24.29 -24.48
N LEU A 804 -32.62 -23.22 -24.16
CA LEU A 804 -31.16 -23.29 -24.16
C LEU A 804 -30.64 -24.38 -23.18
N PRO A 805 -29.56 -25.11 -23.53
CA PRO A 805 -28.85 -25.99 -22.60
C PRO A 805 -28.47 -25.25 -21.31
N TRP A 806 -28.36 -25.98 -20.19
CA TRP A 806 -28.05 -25.38 -18.88
C TRP A 806 -26.77 -24.53 -18.92
N TRP A 807 -25.75 -24.99 -19.67
CA TRP A 807 -24.49 -24.29 -19.78
C TRP A 807 -24.65 -22.98 -20.53
N GLN A 808 -25.41 -22.91 -21.64
CA GLN A 808 -25.67 -21.65 -22.37
C GLN A 808 -26.52 -20.67 -21.56
N ARG A 809 -27.53 -21.16 -20.83
CA ARG A 809 -28.32 -20.33 -19.89
C ARG A 809 -27.47 -19.71 -18.80
N LYS A 810 -26.39 -20.40 -18.40
CA LYS A 810 -25.41 -19.85 -17.48
C LYS A 810 -24.44 -18.95 -18.22
N THR A 811 -23.77 -19.43 -19.27
CA THR A 811 -22.57 -18.82 -19.89
C THR A 811 -22.81 -17.60 -20.77
N LEU A 812 -24.00 -17.49 -21.34
CA LEU A 812 -24.39 -16.39 -22.21
C LEU A 812 -25.13 -15.33 -21.41
N LEU A 813 -24.80 -14.09 -21.72
CA LEU A 813 -25.37 -12.97 -21.03
C LEU A 813 -26.02 -12.04 -22.04
N PHE A 814 -27.33 -12.04 -21.98
CA PHE A 814 -28.17 -11.41 -22.96
C PHE A 814 -28.77 -10.13 -22.42
N PHE A 815 -28.87 -9.15 -23.30
CA PHE A 815 -29.30 -7.82 -22.94
C PHE A 815 -30.17 -7.28 -24.06
N SER A 816 -31.32 -6.74 -23.65
CA SER A 816 -32.26 -6.10 -24.55
C SER A 816 -32.07 -4.58 -24.55
N PHE A 817 -32.39 -3.93 -25.65
CA PHE A 817 -32.30 -2.48 -25.82
C PHE A 817 -33.66 -1.91 -26.19
N PRO A 818 -34.22 -0.96 -25.43
CA PRO A 818 -35.41 -0.25 -25.87
C PRO A 818 -35.09 0.59 -27.12
N VAL A 819 -36.01 0.62 -28.07
CA VAL A 819 -35.90 1.36 -29.34
C VAL A 819 -36.97 2.47 -29.36
N ASP A 820 -36.60 3.70 -29.72
CA ASP A 820 -37.54 4.83 -29.78
C ASP A 820 -38.49 4.73 -31.00
N ALA A 821 -39.64 5.39 -30.94
CA ALA A 821 -40.74 5.32 -31.91
C ALA A 821 -40.35 5.82 -33.32
N ASP A 822 -39.32 6.65 -33.44
CA ASP A 822 -38.77 7.10 -34.73
C ASP A 822 -37.88 6.06 -35.42
N ALA A 823 -37.87 4.81 -34.92
CA ALA A 823 -37.11 3.68 -35.43
C ALA A 823 -35.62 4.01 -35.67
N ARG A 824 -35.05 4.96 -34.94
CA ARG A 824 -33.59 5.12 -34.92
C ARG A 824 -33.07 4.21 -33.83
N GLU A 825 -31.98 3.50 -34.09
CA GLU A 825 -31.08 3.21 -32.99
C GLU A 825 -30.84 4.54 -32.28
N LEU A 826 -30.78 4.52 -30.95
CA LEU A 826 -29.77 5.38 -30.32
C LEU A 826 -28.42 4.84 -30.75
N GLY A 827 -28.06 5.13 -32.00
CA GLY A 827 -26.80 4.74 -32.56
C GLY A 827 -25.74 5.49 -31.80
N CYS A 828 -24.62 4.82 -31.56
CA CYS A 828 -23.48 5.32 -32.30
C CYS A 828 -23.47 4.55 -33.61
N VAL A 829 -24.00 5.13 -34.68
CA VAL A 829 -23.76 4.59 -36.01
C VAL A 829 -23.14 5.66 -36.89
N SER A 830 -21.89 5.33 -37.28
CA SER A 830 -21.03 5.86 -38.34
C SER A 830 -20.86 7.37 -38.47
#